data_AF-A0A1J5S9H8-F1
#
_entry.id   AF-A0A1J5S9H8-F1
#
_cell.length_a   1.000
_cell.length_b   1.000
_cell.length_c   1.000
_cell.angle_alpha   90.00
_cell.angle_beta   90.00
_cell.angle_gamma   90.00
#
_symmetry.space_group_name_H-M   'P 1'
#
loop_
_entity.id
_entity.type
_entity.pdbx_description
1 polymer ?
#
loop_
_entity_poly.entity_id
_entity_poly.type
_entity_poly.pdbx_seq_one_letter_code
_entity_poly.pdbx_strand_id
1 'polypeptide(L)'
;MAKREQTSVPATRAEANDAAGIKQSLMDHLLYSVGKDALLATSRDWFLAAAFTVRDRLIARWMETMRGYYDNDVKRVYYLSMEFLIGRALTNAMINLGIYEPFKEAVADLGYDLEELQSWEVEPALGNGGLGRLAACLIDSLATLAMPGFGYGIRYEFGMFTQHVEQGWQVESPENWLRYGNPWEFQRPGVIYPVRFGGRVVRYRDGEGHWCHQWIDAEEVMAMAFDIPVPGYGAQSVNNLRLWAAKSTREFNLRYFNQGNYIEAVRDKNDTENLSKVLYPSDSTISGKELRFRQEYFFVCASLQDIIARFRKGHSNFDLMPDYVAIQLNDTHPAMTVAELMRVLLDDYHLDWDRAWTITVKTCAYTNHTLMSEALETWPVDLFERLLPRHLEIIYEINQRFLNAVRYRWPGDNEVLRRMSLIDEGGERRVRMANLSIVGSHKVNGVAEIHTDLMKSTIFSDFERFQPGKITCKTNGITPRRWLLAANPTLAGLITAHIGDGWISHLDQLSDLVPLAEDAGFRAAFAAAKQANKLRLAQVVEQRLGVTGGLDSLFDVMVKRMHEYKRQLLNVLHIITRYNRIRANPTQDMVPRTVFFAGKAAPGYAMAKLILKLINDVADVVNHDPLVGDRLKVVFVPNYNVSTAELIIPGADLSEQISTAGTEASGTGNMKLALNGALTIGTWDGANVEICEEVGEDNMFLFGLTAQEVGKIRRDGYDPRQAIQAHPELAQVLEMIGNGYFSPGEPERFRPIVDLLTIHGDHYLLTADYAAYIETQERVDALYRDPEEWTRRAILNVARMGKFSSDRTVREYAAEIWQVKPWV
;
A
#
# COMPACT_ATOMS: atom_id res chain seq x y z
N MET A 1 45.27 6.32 -5.79
CA MET A 1 45.01 7.19 -4.62
C MET A 1 45.42 6.42 -3.38
N ALA A 2 46.30 6.98 -2.56
CA ALA A 2 46.74 6.36 -1.32
C ALA A 2 45.53 6.08 -0.40
N LYS A 3 45.42 4.85 0.12
CA LYS A 3 44.50 4.51 1.22
C LYS A 3 44.86 5.44 2.38
N ARG A 4 44.03 6.46 2.65
CA ARG A 4 44.06 7.12 3.96
C ARG A 4 43.82 6.03 4.98
N GLU A 5 44.76 5.82 5.91
CA GLU A 5 44.53 5.01 7.09
C GLU A 5 43.23 5.50 7.73
N GLN A 6 42.22 4.63 7.75
CA GLN A 6 40.99 4.88 8.48
C GLN A 6 41.36 4.86 9.96
N THR A 7 41.70 6.03 10.51
CA THR A 7 41.61 6.25 11.95
C THR A 7 40.15 5.97 12.33
N SER A 8 39.91 4.84 13.00
CA SER A 8 38.62 4.52 13.58
C SER A 8 38.30 5.60 14.61
N VAL A 9 37.48 6.58 14.23
CA VAL A 9 36.85 7.47 15.19
C VAL A 9 36.07 6.55 16.14
N PRO A 10 36.27 6.64 17.47
CA PRO A 10 35.55 5.81 18.41
C PRO A 10 34.05 5.92 18.16
N ALA A 11 33.35 4.78 18.18
CA ALA A 11 31.89 4.77 18.16
C ALA A 11 31.39 5.74 19.23
N THR A 12 30.49 6.63 18.81
CA THR A 12 29.78 7.62 19.63
C THR A 12 29.43 7.05 21.01
N ARG A 13 29.64 7.85 22.07
CA ARG A 13 29.23 7.52 23.45
C ARG A 13 27.83 6.92 23.40
N ALA A 14 27.69 5.66 23.80
CA ALA A 14 26.39 4.99 23.78
C ALA A 14 25.41 5.80 24.63
N GLU A 15 24.37 6.34 24.01
CA GLU A 15 23.33 7.06 24.74
C GLU A 15 22.61 6.08 25.65
N ALA A 16 22.36 6.48 26.90
CA ALA A 16 21.58 5.67 27.82
C ALA A 16 20.12 5.61 27.33
N ASN A 17 19.55 4.42 27.35
CA ASN A 17 18.16 4.15 26.93
C ASN A 17 17.19 4.17 28.12
N ASP A 18 17.66 4.51 29.32
CA ASP A 18 16.80 4.75 30.48
C ASP A 18 16.14 6.13 30.39
N ALA A 19 15.13 6.36 31.25
CA ALA A 19 14.36 7.61 31.23
C ALA A 19 15.25 8.84 31.47
N ALA A 20 16.26 8.74 32.34
CA ALA A 20 17.20 9.83 32.62
C ALA A 20 18.06 10.21 31.40
N GLY A 21 18.58 9.20 30.69
CA GLY A 21 19.34 9.40 29.46
C GLY A 21 18.50 10.01 28.35
N ILE A 22 17.28 9.51 28.16
CA ILE A 22 16.34 10.04 27.17
C ILE A 22 15.96 11.49 27.50
N LYS A 23 15.68 11.80 28.78
CA LYS A 23 15.38 13.16 29.23
C LYS A 23 16.52 14.13 28.91
N GLN A 24 17.77 13.71 29.11
CA GLN A 24 18.93 14.52 28.75
C GLN A 24 19.00 14.75 27.24
N SER A 25 18.87 13.69 26.42
CA SER A 25 18.86 13.82 24.96
C SER A 25 17.73 14.73 24.45
N LEU A 26 16.54 14.65 25.06
CA LEU A 26 15.41 15.52 24.74
C LEU A 26 15.75 17.00 24.98
N MET A 27 16.33 17.31 26.15
CA MET A 27 16.75 18.67 26.49
C MET A 27 17.88 19.17 25.57
N ASP A 28 18.85 18.30 25.26
CA ASP A 28 19.97 18.62 24.37
C ASP A 28 19.47 18.91 22.94
N HIS A 29 18.54 18.13 22.40
CA HIS A 29 17.96 18.40 21.09
C HIS A 29 17.09 19.65 21.08
N LEU A 30 16.34 19.90 22.15
CA LEU A 30 15.58 21.15 22.27
C LEU A 30 16.51 22.37 22.18
N LEU A 31 17.64 22.32 22.90
CA LEU A 31 18.60 23.41 22.93
C LEU A 31 19.42 23.53 21.63
N TYR A 32 20.05 22.44 21.18
CA TYR A 32 21.06 22.47 20.12
C TYR A 32 20.52 22.18 18.72
N SER A 33 19.44 21.40 18.60
CA SER A 33 18.86 21.04 17.29
C SER A 33 17.65 21.91 16.94
N VAL A 34 16.78 22.19 17.91
CA VAL A 34 15.60 23.04 17.72
C VAL A 34 15.92 24.52 17.99
N GLY A 35 16.87 24.80 18.90
CA GLY A 35 17.28 26.17 19.21
C GLY A 35 16.31 26.89 20.15
N LYS A 36 15.69 26.16 21.08
CA LYS A 36 14.67 26.67 22.01
C LYS A 36 15.04 26.38 23.47
N ASP A 37 14.60 27.26 24.36
CA ASP A 37 14.60 27.03 25.80
C ASP A 37 13.29 26.34 26.21
N ALA A 38 13.34 25.49 27.24
CA ALA A 38 12.19 24.74 27.75
C ALA A 38 11.00 25.65 28.12
N LEU A 39 11.25 26.87 28.62
CA LEU A 39 10.20 27.81 29.02
C LEU A 39 9.38 28.37 27.84
N LEU A 40 9.92 28.34 26.62
CA LEU A 40 9.29 28.89 25.41
C LEU A 40 8.98 27.83 24.35
N ALA A 41 9.23 26.56 24.68
CA ALA A 41 9.05 25.45 23.75
C ALA A 41 7.57 25.08 23.61
N THR A 42 7.12 24.99 22.36
CA THR A 42 5.79 24.48 22.04
C THR A 42 5.80 22.95 21.98
N SER A 43 4.62 22.32 22.00
CA SER A 43 4.49 20.87 21.81
C SER A 43 5.08 20.39 20.48
N ARG A 44 5.06 21.22 19.44
CA ARG A 44 5.76 20.95 18.16
C ARG A 44 7.28 20.94 18.32
N ASP A 45 7.83 21.85 19.12
CA ASP A 45 9.28 21.91 19.38
C ASP A 45 9.74 20.67 20.15
N TRP A 46 8.94 20.24 21.13
CA TRP A 46 9.18 18.99 21.87
C TRP A 46 9.00 17.74 21.01
N PHE A 47 8.06 17.73 20.07
CA PHE A 47 7.97 16.67 19.07
C PHE A 47 9.25 16.58 18.23
N LEU A 48 9.80 17.70 17.76
CA LEU A 48 11.05 17.69 16.99
C LEU A 48 12.23 17.18 17.84
N ALA A 49 12.33 17.64 19.09
CA ALA A 49 13.34 17.13 20.02
C ALA A 49 13.19 15.61 20.26
N ALA A 50 11.95 15.13 20.38
CA ALA A 50 11.64 13.72 20.52
C ALA A 50 12.03 12.91 19.29
N ALA A 51 11.68 13.39 18.09
CA ALA A 51 12.04 12.74 16.84
C ALA A 51 13.56 12.64 16.67
N PHE A 52 14.32 13.70 16.98
CA PHE A 52 15.78 13.67 16.91
C PHE A 52 16.40 12.73 17.95
N THR A 53 15.88 12.71 19.18
CA THR A 53 16.32 11.80 20.25
C THR A 53 16.21 10.32 19.82
N VAL A 54 15.09 9.96 19.19
CA VAL A 54 14.87 8.60 18.68
C VAL A 54 15.75 8.35 17.44
N ARG A 55 15.87 9.34 16.55
CA ARG A 55 16.66 9.25 15.33
C ARG A 55 18.13 9.00 15.61
N ASP A 56 18.73 9.64 16.61
CA ASP A 56 20.16 9.46 16.90
C ASP A 56 20.50 8.01 17.29
N ARG A 57 19.63 7.37 18.08
CA ARG A 57 19.70 5.93 18.40
C ARG A 57 19.54 5.06 17.15
N LEU A 58 18.63 5.43 16.24
CA LEU A 58 18.47 4.74 14.95
C LEU A 58 19.72 4.86 14.07
N ILE A 59 20.33 6.04 13.98
CA ILE A 59 21.49 6.29 13.13
C ILE A 59 22.66 5.39 13.54
N ALA A 60 22.93 5.26 14.83
CA ALA A 60 24.03 4.42 15.32
C ALA A 60 23.89 2.98 14.80
N ARG A 61 22.70 2.39 14.95
CA ARG A 61 22.37 1.04 14.45
C ARG A 61 22.33 0.96 12.93
N TRP A 62 21.88 2.01 12.27
CA TRP A 62 21.86 2.10 10.81
C TRP A 62 23.27 2.09 10.21
N MET A 63 24.21 2.83 10.80
CA MET A 63 25.62 2.82 10.37
C MET A 63 26.30 1.47 10.61
N GLU A 64 25.95 0.76 11.69
CA GLU A 64 26.39 -0.63 11.91
C GLU A 64 25.85 -1.58 10.85
N THR A 65 24.54 -1.51 10.57
CA THR A 65 23.88 -2.34 9.55
C THR A 65 24.48 -2.12 8.16
N MET A 66 24.62 -0.84 7.75
CA MET A 66 25.17 -0.50 6.44
C MET A 66 26.62 -0.94 6.29
N ARG A 67 27.45 -0.86 7.35
CA ARG A 67 28.82 -1.39 7.34
C ARG A 67 28.82 -2.91 7.26
N GLY A 68 28.00 -3.59 8.06
CA GLY A 68 27.85 -5.05 8.05
C GLY A 68 27.50 -5.59 6.65
N TYR A 69 26.69 -4.87 5.87
CA TYR A 69 26.39 -5.27 4.49
C TYR A 69 27.60 -5.28 3.57
N TYR A 70 28.57 -4.39 3.79
CA TYR A 70 29.80 -4.34 2.98
C TYR A 70 30.87 -5.28 3.53
N ASP A 71 31.02 -5.33 4.85
CA ASP A 71 32.05 -6.15 5.50
C ASP A 71 31.80 -7.65 5.30
N ASN A 72 30.53 -8.08 5.28
CA ASN A 72 30.13 -9.48 5.06
C ASN A 72 29.82 -9.81 3.58
N ASP A 73 29.95 -8.83 2.67
CA ASP A 73 29.68 -8.99 1.24
C ASP A 73 28.37 -9.73 0.92
N VAL A 74 27.27 -9.27 1.51
CA VAL A 74 25.98 -9.98 1.46
C VAL A 74 25.19 -9.70 0.19
N LYS A 75 24.40 -10.69 -0.26
CA LYS A 75 23.35 -10.50 -1.27
C LYS A 75 22.26 -9.57 -0.72
N ARG A 76 21.84 -8.59 -1.51
CA ARG A 76 20.88 -7.55 -1.09
C ARG A 76 19.61 -7.57 -1.94
N VAL A 77 18.49 -7.37 -1.28
CA VAL A 77 17.17 -7.20 -1.90
C VAL A 77 16.92 -5.72 -2.17
N TYR A 78 16.48 -5.40 -3.38
CA TYR A 78 16.06 -4.07 -3.78
C TYR A 78 14.59 -4.12 -4.18
N TYR A 79 13.72 -3.58 -3.32
CA TYR A 79 12.28 -3.58 -3.50
C TYR A 79 11.84 -2.27 -4.16
N LEU A 80 11.47 -2.32 -5.44
CA LEU A 80 11.08 -1.14 -6.22
C LEU A 80 9.56 -0.98 -6.18
N SER A 81 9.08 0.15 -5.66
CA SER A 81 7.65 0.46 -5.62
C SER A 81 7.38 1.95 -5.80
N MET A 82 6.30 2.26 -6.54
CA MET A 82 5.80 3.62 -6.69
C MET A 82 5.18 4.18 -5.41
N GLU A 83 4.81 3.33 -4.44
CA GLU A 83 4.22 3.81 -3.19
C GLU A 83 4.77 3.10 -1.95
N PHE A 84 4.93 3.86 -0.87
CA PHE A 84 5.26 3.38 0.47
C PHE A 84 4.39 4.08 1.50
N LEU A 85 3.36 3.40 1.99
CA LEU A 85 2.44 3.98 2.97
C LEU A 85 2.95 3.71 4.40
N ILE A 86 4.08 4.32 4.79
CA ILE A 86 4.81 3.97 6.01
C ILE A 86 4.09 4.36 7.32
N GLY A 87 3.25 5.39 7.31
CA GLY A 87 2.62 5.93 8.51
C GLY A 87 3.56 6.83 9.32
N ARG A 88 3.08 7.30 10.48
CA ARG A 88 3.90 8.00 11.47
C ARG A 88 5.03 7.09 11.99
N ALA A 89 6.23 7.65 12.15
CA ALA A 89 7.45 6.90 12.44
C ALA A 89 7.82 6.90 13.92
N LEU A 90 7.45 7.93 14.70
CA LEU A 90 7.91 8.09 16.09
C LEU A 90 7.59 6.87 16.96
N THR A 91 6.30 6.50 17.04
CA THR A 91 5.84 5.35 17.83
C THR A 91 6.48 4.05 17.38
N ASN A 92 6.54 3.82 16.06
CA ASN A 92 7.10 2.60 15.50
C ASN A 92 8.61 2.48 15.76
N ALA A 93 9.36 3.58 15.65
CA ALA A 93 10.77 3.61 15.96
C ALA A 93 11.05 3.35 17.44
N MET A 94 10.29 3.97 18.35
CA MET A 94 10.44 3.74 19.79
C MET A 94 10.15 2.28 20.18
N ILE A 95 9.11 1.68 19.61
CA ILE A 95 8.75 0.27 19.84
C ILE A 95 9.84 -0.65 19.31
N ASN A 96 10.29 -0.45 18.07
CA ASN A 96 11.30 -1.33 17.46
C ASN A 96 12.67 -1.21 18.13
N LEU A 97 12.99 -0.05 18.73
CA LEU A 97 14.18 0.18 19.57
C LEU A 97 14.04 -0.36 21.00
N GLY A 98 12.84 -0.73 21.45
CA GLY A 98 12.60 -1.15 22.83
C GLY A 98 12.70 -0.01 23.86
N ILE A 99 12.46 1.24 23.44
CA ILE A 99 12.59 2.43 24.30
C ILE A 99 11.27 3.13 24.58
N TYR A 100 10.13 2.59 24.13
CA TYR A 100 8.82 3.24 24.25
C TYR A 100 8.46 3.62 25.70
N GLU A 101 8.57 2.67 26.65
CA GLU A 101 8.22 2.93 28.06
C GLU A 101 9.19 3.92 28.73
N PRO A 102 10.54 3.76 28.66
CA PRO A 102 11.47 4.77 29.17
C PRO A 102 11.26 6.16 28.56
N PHE A 103 10.89 6.22 27.28
CA PHE A 103 10.62 7.49 26.60
C PHE A 103 9.35 8.15 27.11
N LYS A 104 8.29 7.36 27.31
CA LYS A 104 7.03 7.83 27.90
C LYS A 104 7.24 8.38 29.31
N GLU A 105 8.03 7.69 30.13
CA GLU A 105 8.42 8.15 31.47
C GLU A 105 9.18 9.47 31.40
N ALA A 106 10.20 9.57 30.53
CA ALA A 106 11.01 10.79 30.36
C ALA A 106 10.19 12.01 29.92
N VAL A 107 9.22 11.82 29.02
CA VAL A 107 8.32 12.88 28.53
C VAL A 107 7.35 13.33 29.63
N ALA A 108 6.79 12.37 30.40
CA ALA A 108 5.93 12.68 31.54
C ALA A 108 6.67 13.45 32.63
N ASP A 109 7.93 13.09 32.88
CA ASP A 109 8.86 13.76 33.81
C ASP A 109 9.21 15.21 33.42
N LEU A 110 8.97 15.58 32.15
CA LEU A 110 9.10 16.94 31.63
C LEU A 110 7.75 17.69 31.64
N GLY A 111 6.67 17.03 32.05
CA GLY A 111 5.32 17.60 32.13
C GLY A 111 4.53 17.56 30.81
N TYR A 112 4.91 16.71 29.87
CA TYR A 112 4.25 16.57 28.57
C TYR A 112 3.53 15.22 28.43
N ASP A 113 2.54 15.18 27.56
CA ASP A 113 1.89 13.93 27.13
C ASP A 113 2.50 13.43 25.82
N LEU A 114 2.92 12.16 25.80
CA LEU A 114 3.49 11.55 24.60
C LEU A 114 2.47 11.45 23.46
N GLU A 115 1.18 11.25 23.76
CA GLU A 115 0.14 11.21 22.72
C GLU A 115 -0.04 12.59 22.05
N GLU A 116 0.04 13.67 22.84
CA GLU A 116 0.06 15.04 22.32
C GLU A 116 1.25 15.24 21.37
N LEU A 117 2.47 14.86 21.77
CA LEU A 117 3.66 14.99 20.92
C LEU A 117 3.53 14.17 19.63
N GLN A 118 3.01 12.95 19.70
CA GLN A 118 2.77 12.09 18.53
C GLN A 118 1.71 12.66 17.58
N SER A 119 0.79 13.50 18.06
CA SER A 119 -0.23 14.14 17.23
C SER A 119 0.34 15.22 16.29
N TRP A 120 1.51 15.78 16.62
CA TRP A 120 2.22 16.75 15.79
C TRP A 120 2.99 16.13 14.62
N GLU A 121 3.19 14.81 14.63
CA GLU A 121 3.84 14.11 13.52
C GLU A 121 2.91 14.05 12.31
N VAL A 122 3.33 14.67 11.20
CA VAL A 122 2.61 14.55 9.93
C VAL A 122 3.07 13.29 9.21
N GLU A 123 2.11 12.44 8.85
CA GLU A 123 2.36 11.20 8.11
C GLU A 123 3.01 11.48 6.74
N PRO A 124 4.09 10.77 6.37
CA PRO A 124 4.69 10.89 5.04
C PRO A 124 3.72 10.48 3.93
N ALA A 125 3.45 11.42 3.03
CA ALA A 125 2.52 11.25 1.91
C ALA A 125 3.18 10.49 0.73
N LEU A 126 3.68 9.28 1.00
CA LEU A 126 4.50 8.51 0.07
C LEU A 126 3.75 7.36 -0.60
N GLY A 127 2.45 7.20 -0.31
CA GLY A 127 1.62 6.15 -0.88
C GLY A 127 0.14 6.42 -0.72
N ASN A 128 -0.69 5.54 -1.29
CA ASN A 128 -2.14 5.65 -1.24
C ASN A 128 -2.82 4.35 -0.77
N GLY A 129 -2.46 3.22 -1.38
CA GLY A 129 -3.27 1.99 -1.30
C GLY A 129 -2.67 0.84 -0.49
N GLY A 130 -3.29 -0.33 -0.67
CA GLY A 130 -2.82 -1.59 -0.11
C GLY A 130 -1.45 -2.03 -0.65
N LEU A 131 -1.11 -1.65 -1.89
CA LEU A 131 0.19 -1.94 -2.51
C LEU A 131 1.33 -1.24 -1.74
N GLY A 132 1.19 0.05 -1.46
CA GLY A 132 2.17 0.82 -0.71
C GLY A 132 2.20 0.44 0.76
N ARG A 133 1.07 0.01 1.34
CA ARG A 133 1.04 -0.49 2.71
C ARG A 133 1.69 -1.86 2.85
N LEU A 134 1.55 -2.73 1.85
CA LEU A 134 2.28 -3.98 1.76
C LEU A 134 3.79 -3.72 1.68
N ALA A 135 4.22 -2.84 0.76
CA ALA A 135 5.63 -2.48 0.63
C ALA A 135 6.23 -1.99 1.95
N ALA A 136 5.49 -1.16 2.70
CA ALA A 136 5.89 -0.71 4.04
C ALA A 136 5.95 -1.85 5.07
N CYS A 137 5.01 -2.81 5.06
CA CYS A 137 5.08 -4.00 5.93
C CYS A 137 6.27 -4.90 5.59
N LEU A 138 6.56 -5.09 4.30
CA LEU A 138 7.66 -5.94 3.84
C LEU A 138 9.03 -5.36 4.23
N ILE A 139 9.23 -4.04 4.15
CA ILE A 139 10.51 -3.44 4.59
C ILE A 139 10.67 -3.51 6.11
N ASP A 140 9.60 -3.34 6.89
CA ASP A 140 9.62 -3.56 8.35
C ASP A 140 9.99 -5.01 8.70
N SER A 141 9.43 -5.99 7.99
CA SER A 141 9.77 -7.42 8.12
C SER A 141 11.18 -7.74 7.65
N LEU A 142 11.66 -7.15 6.55
CA LEU A 142 13.05 -7.29 6.11
C LEU A 142 14.01 -6.80 7.19
N ALA A 143 13.70 -5.67 7.84
CA ALA A 143 14.52 -5.14 8.93
C ALA A 143 14.48 -6.06 10.16
N THR A 144 13.28 -6.51 10.55
CA THR A 144 13.07 -7.37 11.73
C THR A 144 13.75 -8.73 11.60
N LEU A 145 13.76 -9.31 10.39
CA LEU A 145 14.43 -10.57 10.10
C LEU A 145 15.92 -10.42 9.79
N ALA A 146 16.47 -9.20 9.97
CA ALA A 146 17.83 -8.84 9.59
C ALA A 146 18.20 -9.28 8.17
N MET A 147 17.26 -9.16 7.23
CA MET A 147 17.48 -9.43 5.82
C MET A 147 18.07 -8.18 5.14
N PRO A 148 19.20 -8.30 4.43
CA PRO A 148 19.81 -7.17 3.73
C PRO A 148 18.91 -6.62 2.63
N GLY A 149 18.43 -5.39 2.80
CA GLY A 149 17.55 -4.82 1.79
C GLY A 149 17.37 -3.32 1.81
N PHE A 150 16.86 -2.83 0.69
CA PHE A 150 16.50 -1.44 0.44
C PHE A 150 15.12 -1.37 -0.20
N GLY A 151 14.33 -0.38 0.22
CA GLY A 151 13.20 0.10 -0.57
C GLY A 151 13.64 1.23 -1.49
N TYR A 152 13.15 1.25 -2.72
CA TYR A 152 13.30 2.38 -3.63
C TYR A 152 11.94 2.90 -4.10
N GLY A 153 11.76 4.22 -3.99
CA GLY A 153 10.57 4.92 -4.47
C GLY A 153 10.84 6.39 -4.79
N ILE A 154 9.78 7.19 -4.94
CA ILE A 154 9.85 8.63 -5.21
C ILE A 154 9.51 9.42 -3.94
N ARG A 155 10.22 10.53 -3.72
CA ARG A 155 9.93 11.46 -2.63
C ARG A 155 8.85 12.45 -3.06
N TYR A 156 7.58 12.04 -3.01
CA TYR A 156 6.46 12.90 -3.40
C TYR A 156 6.29 14.10 -2.46
N GLU A 157 6.27 15.31 -3.01
CA GLU A 157 6.13 16.52 -2.21
C GLU A 157 4.72 16.70 -1.64
N PHE A 158 3.70 16.32 -2.40
CA PHE A 158 2.29 16.55 -2.08
C PHE A 158 1.43 15.29 -2.01
N GLY A 159 2.07 14.11 -2.02
CA GLY A 159 1.39 12.81 -1.98
C GLY A 159 0.35 12.65 -3.07
N MET A 160 -0.78 12.03 -2.74
CA MET A 160 -1.93 11.96 -3.66
C MET A 160 -2.84 13.18 -3.46
N PHE A 161 -3.44 13.30 -2.26
CA PHE A 161 -4.17 14.48 -1.78
C PHE A 161 -4.68 14.25 -0.35
N THR A 162 -4.84 15.33 0.41
CA THR A 162 -5.66 15.36 1.62
C THR A 162 -7.12 15.41 1.21
N GLN A 163 -7.92 14.50 1.78
CA GLN A 163 -9.35 14.45 1.53
C GLN A 163 -10.09 15.33 2.54
N HIS A 164 -10.89 16.26 2.04
CA HIS A 164 -11.92 16.94 2.82
C HIS A 164 -13.30 16.48 2.36
N VAL A 165 -14.29 16.60 3.24
CA VAL A 165 -15.69 16.37 2.90
C VAL A 165 -16.44 17.67 3.12
N GLU A 166 -16.90 18.29 2.03
CA GLU A 166 -17.64 19.55 2.04
C GLU A 166 -19.03 19.31 1.45
N GLN A 167 -20.09 19.60 2.20
CA GLN A 167 -21.47 19.33 1.79
C GLN A 167 -21.69 17.87 1.31
N GLY A 168 -20.99 16.92 1.92
CA GLY A 168 -21.00 15.50 1.56
C GLY A 168 -20.17 15.12 0.33
N TRP A 169 -19.56 16.08 -0.38
CA TRP A 169 -18.66 15.81 -1.51
C TRP A 169 -17.21 15.71 -1.07
N GLN A 170 -16.45 14.84 -1.73
CA GLN A 170 -14.99 14.82 -1.60
C GLN A 170 -14.39 16.06 -2.27
N VAL A 171 -13.55 16.77 -1.53
CA VAL A 171 -12.72 17.88 -2.03
C VAL A 171 -11.25 17.52 -1.79
N GLU A 172 -10.44 17.64 -2.83
CA GLU A 172 -9.00 17.34 -2.78
C GLU A 172 -8.17 18.60 -2.51
N SER A 173 -7.24 18.51 -1.55
CA SER A 173 -6.21 19.52 -1.34
C SER A 173 -4.81 18.87 -1.30
N PRO A 174 -3.72 19.58 -1.62
CA PRO A 174 -2.38 18.99 -1.62
C PRO A 174 -1.93 18.62 -0.20
N GLU A 175 -1.27 17.46 -0.04
CA GLU A 175 -0.69 17.08 1.25
C GLU A 175 0.55 17.94 1.54
N ASN A 176 0.61 18.60 2.70
CA ASN A 176 1.70 19.52 3.03
C ASN A 176 2.69 18.92 4.04
N TRP A 177 2.98 17.62 3.94
CA TRP A 177 3.80 16.89 4.93
C TRP A 177 5.25 17.38 5.02
N LEU A 178 5.78 17.98 3.95
CA LEU A 178 7.13 18.55 3.91
C LEU A 178 7.21 20.05 4.15
N ARG A 179 6.08 20.72 4.45
CA ARG A 179 6.05 22.19 4.61
C ARG A 179 7.09 22.71 5.61
N TYR A 180 7.37 21.92 6.65
CA TYR A 180 8.35 22.26 7.68
C TYR A 180 9.54 21.29 7.73
N GLY A 181 9.78 20.57 6.64
CA GLY A 181 10.73 19.44 6.59
C GLY A 181 10.20 18.18 7.28
N ASN A 182 11.01 17.12 7.24
CA ASN A 182 10.74 15.88 7.95
C ASN A 182 11.97 15.50 8.82
N PRO A 183 11.82 15.26 10.14
CA PRO A 183 12.97 14.98 10.99
C PRO A 183 13.64 13.63 10.70
N TRP A 184 12.96 12.68 10.04
CA TRP A 184 13.41 11.31 9.80
C TRP A 184 14.23 11.13 8.52
N GLU A 185 14.21 12.10 7.60
CA GLU A 185 14.90 11.98 6.32
C GLU A 185 16.34 12.51 6.35
N PHE A 186 17.23 11.83 5.64
CA PHE A 186 18.59 12.28 5.37
C PHE A 186 18.75 12.60 3.90
N GLN A 187 18.89 13.88 3.58
CA GLN A 187 19.29 14.31 2.24
C GLN A 187 20.70 13.79 1.93
N ARG A 188 20.90 13.25 0.72
CA ARG A 188 22.21 12.74 0.24
C ARG A 188 22.68 13.49 -1.01
N PRO A 189 23.22 14.71 -0.89
CA PRO A 189 23.71 15.47 -2.04
C PRO A 189 24.84 14.78 -2.81
N GLY A 190 25.62 13.91 -2.14
CA GLY A 190 26.66 13.10 -2.78
C GLY A 190 26.15 11.88 -3.54
N VAL A 191 24.84 11.61 -3.51
CA VAL A 191 24.18 10.55 -4.28
C VAL A 191 23.16 11.22 -5.20
N ILE A 192 23.63 11.57 -6.39
CA ILE A 192 22.84 12.23 -7.40
C ILE A 192 23.14 11.58 -8.76
N TYR A 193 22.09 11.21 -9.49
CA TYR A 193 22.21 10.50 -10.76
C TYR A 193 21.46 11.24 -11.87
N PRO A 194 22.04 11.37 -13.08
CA PRO A 194 21.33 11.94 -14.22
C PRO A 194 20.32 10.92 -14.78
N VAL A 195 19.14 11.40 -15.14
CA VAL A 195 18.08 10.65 -15.82
C VAL A 195 17.76 11.35 -17.12
N ARG A 196 17.77 10.59 -18.22
CA ARG A 196 17.59 11.11 -19.57
C ARG A 196 16.18 10.88 -20.11
N PHE A 197 15.66 11.84 -20.89
CA PHE A 197 14.41 11.70 -21.63
C PHE A 197 14.56 12.25 -23.05
N GLY A 198 13.88 11.66 -24.01
CA GLY A 198 13.88 12.11 -25.40
C GLY A 198 15.16 11.75 -26.15
N GLY A 199 15.62 12.65 -27.02
CA GLY A 199 16.83 12.44 -27.82
C GLY A 199 16.69 11.38 -28.91
N ARG A 200 17.82 10.81 -29.32
CA ARG A 200 17.89 9.82 -30.42
C ARG A 200 19.02 8.82 -30.22
N VAL A 201 18.91 7.66 -30.88
CA VAL A 201 19.94 6.62 -30.89
C VAL A 201 20.82 6.75 -32.12
N VAL A 202 22.13 6.78 -31.93
CA VAL A 202 23.13 6.68 -33.01
C VAL A 202 23.78 5.31 -32.94
N ARG A 203 23.82 4.63 -34.09
CA ARG A 203 24.51 3.34 -34.25
C ARG A 203 25.85 3.58 -34.91
N TYR A 204 26.91 3.03 -34.34
CA TYR A 204 28.25 3.12 -34.88
C TYR A 204 28.99 1.79 -34.68
N ARG A 205 30.14 1.63 -35.35
CA ARG A 205 31.04 0.52 -35.07
C ARG A 205 32.22 1.03 -34.25
N ASP A 206 32.58 0.29 -33.21
CA ASP A 206 33.79 0.59 -32.44
C ASP A 206 35.06 0.24 -33.24
N GLY A 207 36.22 0.43 -32.61
CA GLY A 207 37.53 0.12 -33.22
C GLY A 207 37.75 -1.37 -33.50
N GLU A 208 36.94 -2.26 -32.93
CA GLU A 208 36.99 -3.71 -33.11
C GLU A 208 35.92 -4.22 -34.10
N GLY A 209 35.05 -3.33 -34.58
CA GLY A 209 34.01 -3.62 -35.57
C GLY A 209 32.67 -4.06 -34.97
N HIS A 210 32.53 -4.04 -33.64
CA HIS A 210 31.27 -4.37 -32.95
C HIS A 210 30.26 -3.23 -33.09
N TRP A 211 28.97 -3.57 -33.16
CA TRP A 211 27.91 -2.58 -33.21
C TRP A 211 27.68 -1.98 -31.82
N CYS A 212 27.86 -0.66 -31.71
CA CYS A 212 27.59 0.11 -30.51
C CYS A 212 26.42 1.07 -30.74
N HIS A 213 25.67 1.33 -29.66
CA HIS A 213 24.55 2.25 -29.64
C HIS A 213 24.89 3.39 -28.68
N GLN A 214 24.60 4.63 -29.08
CA GLN A 214 24.75 5.79 -28.21
C GLN A 214 23.44 6.57 -28.17
N TRP A 215 22.91 6.77 -26.96
CA TRP A 215 21.75 7.61 -26.75
C TRP A 215 22.20 9.06 -26.46
N ILE A 216 21.90 9.96 -27.40
CA ILE A 216 22.37 11.35 -27.41
C ILE A 216 21.21 12.33 -27.57
N ASP A 217 21.50 13.62 -27.38
CA ASP A 217 20.57 14.74 -27.53
C ASP A 217 19.32 14.66 -26.61
N ALA A 218 19.46 13.98 -25.45
CA ALA A 218 18.41 13.82 -24.46
C ALA A 218 18.36 14.99 -23.46
N GLU A 219 17.16 15.28 -22.95
CA GLU A 219 16.93 16.13 -21.78
C GLU A 219 17.43 15.41 -20.51
N GLU A 220 18.09 16.13 -19.60
CA GLU A 220 18.63 15.56 -18.35
C GLU A 220 17.95 16.16 -17.11
N VAL A 221 17.51 15.27 -16.24
CA VAL A 221 16.97 15.56 -14.90
C VAL A 221 17.87 14.91 -13.86
N MET A 222 18.15 15.57 -12.74
CA MET A 222 18.92 14.97 -11.66
C MET A 222 18.02 14.30 -10.63
N ALA A 223 18.32 13.06 -10.26
CA ALA A 223 17.67 12.33 -9.18
C ALA A 223 18.55 12.36 -7.92
N MET A 224 18.12 13.09 -6.88
CA MET A 224 18.82 13.17 -5.60
C MET A 224 18.21 12.21 -4.58
N ALA A 225 19.05 11.45 -3.87
CA ALA A 225 18.59 10.51 -2.85
C ALA A 225 18.22 11.19 -1.52
N PHE A 226 17.16 10.69 -0.91
CA PHE A 226 16.77 10.92 0.48
C PHE A 226 16.59 9.56 1.17
N ASP A 227 17.23 9.36 2.31
CA ASP A 227 17.19 8.10 3.06
C ASP A 227 16.27 8.24 4.28
N ILE A 228 15.38 7.26 4.49
CA ILE A 228 14.60 7.09 5.71
C ILE A 228 14.99 5.73 6.33
N PRO A 229 15.60 5.72 7.53
CA PRO A 229 15.93 4.48 8.23
C PRO A 229 14.66 3.71 8.62
N VAL A 230 14.66 2.39 8.43
CA VAL A 230 13.54 1.51 8.81
C VAL A 230 14.04 0.50 9.86
N PRO A 231 13.71 0.69 11.16
CA PRO A 231 14.17 -0.20 12.21
C PRO A 231 13.43 -1.53 12.20
N GLY A 232 14.16 -2.63 12.40
CA GLY A 232 13.59 -3.92 12.74
C GLY A 232 13.26 -4.02 14.23
N TYR A 233 12.27 -4.84 14.59
CA TYR A 233 11.95 -5.09 16.00
C TYR A 233 13.14 -5.72 16.74
N GLY A 234 13.46 -5.21 17.93
CA GLY A 234 14.66 -5.59 18.68
C GLY A 234 15.96 -4.90 18.21
N ALA A 235 15.88 -4.01 17.21
CA ALA A 235 16.95 -3.14 16.73
C ALA A 235 18.27 -3.83 16.34
N GLN A 236 18.22 -5.10 15.95
CA GLN A 236 19.38 -5.84 15.43
C GLN A 236 19.83 -5.31 14.05
N SER A 237 18.87 -4.82 13.27
CA SER A 237 19.11 -4.30 11.93
C SER A 237 18.21 -3.08 11.67
N VAL A 238 18.77 -2.09 10.97
CA VAL A 238 18.02 -0.93 10.48
C VAL A 238 18.22 -0.86 8.97
N ASN A 239 17.17 -1.19 8.22
CA ASN A 239 17.16 -1.11 6.76
C ASN A 239 16.98 0.32 6.26
N ASN A 240 16.98 0.49 4.95
CA ASN A 240 16.89 1.81 4.33
C ASN A 240 15.76 1.89 3.30
N LEU A 241 14.89 2.89 3.45
CA LEU A 241 13.99 3.33 2.39
C LEU A 241 14.64 4.54 1.69
N ARG A 242 15.03 4.37 0.43
CA ARG A 242 15.60 5.43 -0.40
C ARG A 242 14.56 6.01 -1.34
N LEU A 243 14.40 7.32 -1.29
CA LEU A 243 13.44 8.07 -2.09
C LEU A 243 14.15 9.05 -3.01
N TRP A 244 13.70 9.14 -4.25
CA TRP A 244 14.27 10.03 -5.25
C TRP A 244 13.48 11.33 -5.36
N ALA A 245 14.17 12.47 -5.21
CA ALA A 245 13.64 13.79 -5.52
C ALA A 245 14.21 14.26 -6.86
N ALA A 246 13.34 14.72 -7.77
CA ALA A 246 13.78 15.35 -9.01
C ALA A 246 14.35 16.72 -8.71
N LYS A 247 15.50 17.04 -9.31
CA LYS A 247 16.20 18.31 -9.20
C LYS A 247 16.61 18.80 -10.58
N SER A 248 16.44 20.10 -10.79
CA SER A 248 16.88 20.75 -12.02
C SER A 248 18.40 20.78 -12.12
N THR A 249 18.94 20.57 -13.31
CA THR A 249 20.36 20.83 -13.62
C THR A 249 20.69 22.33 -13.55
N ARG A 250 19.68 23.20 -13.69
CA ARG A 250 19.77 24.66 -13.59
C ARG A 250 18.65 25.19 -12.71
N GLU A 251 18.97 25.68 -11.52
CA GLU A 251 17.94 26.14 -10.58
C GLU A 251 17.26 27.45 -11.00
N PHE A 252 17.96 28.33 -11.73
CA PHE A 252 17.49 29.67 -12.01
C PHE A 252 18.18 30.32 -13.22
N ASN A 253 17.41 30.97 -14.09
CA ASN A 253 17.95 31.74 -15.22
C ASN A 253 17.91 33.26 -14.95
N LEU A 254 19.05 33.79 -14.51
CA LEU A 254 19.20 35.20 -14.15
C LEU A 254 18.93 36.16 -15.33
N ARG A 255 19.13 35.71 -16.59
CA ARG A 255 18.86 36.54 -17.78
C ARG A 255 17.37 36.83 -17.93
N TYR A 256 16.51 35.82 -17.80
CA TYR A 256 15.06 36.01 -17.88
C TYR A 256 14.55 36.84 -16.69
N PHE A 257 15.11 36.60 -15.49
CA PHE A 257 14.75 37.37 -14.30
C PHE A 257 15.07 38.87 -14.45
N ASN A 258 16.28 39.19 -14.91
CA ASN A 258 16.71 40.58 -15.13
C ASN A 258 15.91 41.27 -16.25
N GLN A 259 15.22 40.51 -17.11
CA GLN A 259 14.32 41.02 -18.14
C GLN A 259 12.87 41.16 -17.65
N GLY A 260 12.60 40.90 -16.35
CA GLY A 260 11.26 40.93 -15.76
C GLY A 260 10.40 39.71 -16.10
N ASN A 261 10.96 38.70 -16.77
CA ASN A 261 10.25 37.46 -17.11
C ASN A 261 10.48 36.39 -16.03
N TYR A 262 9.80 36.57 -14.90
CA TYR A 262 10.00 35.74 -13.71
C TYR A 262 9.53 34.29 -13.88
N ILE A 263 8.51 34.04 -14.71
CA ILE A 263 7.99 32.69 -14.97
C ILE A 263 9.01 31.87 -15.77
N GLU A 264 9.54 32.42 -16.86
CA GLU A 264 10.57 31.75 -17.66
C GLU A 264 11.90 31.58 -16.90
N ALA A 265 12.18 32.45 -15.92
CA ALA A 265 13.38 32.32 -15.08
C ALA A 265 13.40 31.03 -14.23
N VAL A 266 12.23 30.42 -13.96
CA VAL A 266 12.07 29.22 -13.11
C VAL A 266 11.37 28.06 -13.83
N ARG A 267 11.04 28.20 -15.12
CA ARG A 267 10.26 27.23 -15.88
C ARG A 267 10.94 25.86 -15.95
N ASP A 268 12.20 25.80 -16.37
CA ASP A 268 12.97 24.56 -16.49
C ASP A 268 13.01 23.80 -15.15
N LYS A 269 13.14 24.54 -14.04
CA LYS A 269 13.09 23.98 -12.70
C LYS A 269 11.73 23.38 -12.40
N ASN A 270 10.65 24.12 -12.66
CA ASN A 270 9.30 23.69 -12.36
C ASN A 270 8.90 22.44 -13.16
N ASP A 271 9.25 22.40 -14.45
CA ASP A 271 8.96 21.28 -15.35
C ASP A 271 9.70 20.01 -14.92
N THR A 272 10.97 20.15 -14.49
CA THR A 272 11.79 19.05 -14.00
C THR A 272 11.31 18.50 -12.65
N GLU A 273 11.00 19.38 -11.70
CA GLU A 273 10.61 18.98 -10.34
C GLU A 273 9.21 18.34 -10.29
N ASN A 274 8.38 18.51 -11.32
CA ASN A 274 7.05 17.88 -11.42
C ASN A 274 7.08 16.35 -11.26
N LEU A 275 8.18 15.69 -11.61
CA LEU A 275 8.33 14.23 -11.49
C LEU A 275 8.23 13.72 -10.05
N SER A 276 8.55 14.54 -9.05
CA SER A 276 8.45 14.16 -7.64
C SER A 276 7.42 14.97 -6.86
N LYS A 277 6.44 15.61 -7.53
CA LYS A 277 5.40 16.39 -6.84
C LYS A 277 4.24 15.54 -6.30
N VAL A 278 3.54 14.83 -7.18
CA VAL A 278 2.27 14.14 -6.86
C VAL A 278 2.36 12.68 -7.26
N LEU A 279 1.79 11.81 -6.43
CA LEU A 279 1.60 10.39 -6.67
C LEU A 279 0.36 10.17 -7.55
N TYR A 280 0.50 9.36 -8.61
CA TYR A 280 -0.57 9.06 -9.56
C TYR A 280 -1.26 10.31 -10.13
N PRO A 281 -0.52 11.18 -10.86
CA PRO A 281 -1.13 12.31 -11.53
C PRO A 281 -2.26 11.82 -12.47
N SER A 282 -3.32 12.62 -12.59
CA SER A 282 -4.46 12.28 -13.45
C SER A 282 -3.99 11.99 -14.88
N ASP A 283 -4.24 10.78 -15.37
CA ASP A 283 -3.87 10.31 -16.70
C ASP A 283 -5.02 10.41 -17.72
N SER A 284 -6.06 11.18 -17.39
CA SER A 284 -7.14 11.53 -18.32
C SER A 284 -6.66 12.38 -19.50
N THR A 285 -5.54 13.09 -19.35
CA THR A 285 -4.91 13.90 -20.40
C THR A 285 -3.64 13.23 -20.93
N ILE A 286 -3.25 13.60 -22.16
CA ILE A 286 -2.00 13.11 -22.78
C ILE A 286 -0.77 13.51 -21.93
N SER A 287 -0.74 14.74 -21.42
CA SER A 287 0.35 15.23 -20.57
C SER A 287 0.42 14.47 -19.24
N GLY A 288 -0.71 14.08 -18.66
CA GLY A 288 -0.77 13.26 -17.45
C GLY A 288 -0.23 11.85 -17.65
N LYS A 289 -0.59 11.21 -18.76
CA LYS A 289 -0.03 9.90 -19.18
C LYS A 289 1.48 9.97 -19.35
N GLU A 290 1.96 10.99 -20.05
CA GLU A 290 3.39 11.22 -20.22
C GLU A 290 4.11 11.46 -18.89
N LEU A 291 3.54 12.27 -17.99
CA LEU A 291 4.15 12.51 -16.69
C LEU A 291 4.28 11.21 -15.88
N ARG A 292 3.22 10.38 -15.82
CA ARG A 292 3.25 9.08 -15.14
C ARG A 292 4.33 8.16 -15.71
N PHE A 293 4.42 8.05 -17.03
CA PHE A 293 5.47 7.28 -17.70
C PHE A 293 6.88 7.81 -17.39
N ARG A 294 7.07 9.14 -17.38
CA ARG A 294 8.35 9.76 -16.99
C ARG A 294 8.68 9.49 -15.52
N GLN A 295 7.71 9.50 -14.62
CA GLN A 295 7.92 9.17 -13.20
C GLN A 295 8.40 7.74 -13.02
N GLU A 296 7.75 6.77 -13.68
CA GLU A 296 8.12 5.35 -13.63
C GLU A 296 9.56 5.13 -14.09
N TYR A 297 9.94 5.69 -15.24
CA TYR A 297 11.31 5.58 -15.72
C TYR A 297 12.31 6.34 -14.81
N PHE A 298 11.94 7.52 -14.30
CA PHE A 298 12.81 8.34 -13.46
C PHE A 298 13.32 7.57 -12.24
N PHE A 299 12.42 6.95 -11.48
CA PHE A 299 12.84 6.25 -10.27
C PHE A 299 13.54 4.93 -10.58
N VAL A 300 13.14 4.22 -11.65
CA VAL A 300 13.81 2.99 -12.11
C VAL A 300 15.26 3.28 -12.48
N CYS A 301 15.49 4.30 -13.32
CA CYS A 301 16.83 4.66 -13.80
C CYS A 301 17.74 5.10 -12.63
N ALA A 302 17.24 5.96 -11.74
CA ALA A 302 18.00 6.38 -10.57
C ALA A 302 18.33 5.22 -9.61
N SER A 303 17.37 4.31 -9.40
CA SER A 303 17.55 3.14 -8.53
C SER A 303 18.58 2.17 -9.11
N LEU A 304 18.50 1.86 -10.41
CA LEU A 304 19.45 0.97 -11.07
C LEU A 304 20.88 1.53 -11.07
N GLN A 305 21.05 2.83 -11.30
CA GLN A 305 22.35 3.48 -11.20
C GLN A 305 22.94 3.34 -9.79
N ASP A 306 22.13 3.52 -8.73
CA ASP A 306 22.59 3.35 -7.35
C ASP A 306 22.91 1.89 -7.00
N ILE A 307 22.09 0.94 -7.45
CA ILE A 307 22.31 -0.50 -7.26
C ILE A 307 23.63 -0.92 -7.90
N ILE A 308 23.86 -0.52 -9.16
CA ILE A 308 25.08 -0.83 -9.90
C ILE A 308 26.29 -0.15 -9.25
N ALA A 309 26.18 1.13 -8.86
CA ALA A 309 27.25 1.83 -8.16
C ALA A 309 27.64 1.12 -6.86
N ARG A 310 26.68 0.57 -6.10
CA ARG A 310 26.94 -0.21 -4.89
C ARG A 310 27.62 -1.55 -5.19
N PHE A 311 27.12 -2.30 -6.17
CA PHE A 311 27.72 -3.55 -6.61
C PHE A 311 29.19 -3.34 -7.02
N ARG A 312 29.45 -2.28 -7.78
CA ARG A 312 30.77 -1.89 -8.30
C ARG A 312 31.79 -1.47 -7.24
N LYS A 313 31.37 -1.24 -5.98
CA LYS A 313 32.32 -0.99 -4.87
C LYS A 313 33.11 -2.24 -4.50
N GLY A 314 32.48 -3.42 -4.59
CA GLY A 314 33.10 -4.70 -4.25
C GLY A 314 33.41 -5.59 -5.46
N HIS A 315 32.71 -5.39 -6.58
CA HIS A 315 32.72 -6.33 -7.71
C HIS A 315 32.98 -5.64 -9.04
N SER A 316 33.84 -6.23 -9.87
CA SER A 316 34.07 -5.78 -11.24
C SER A 316 33.40 -6.67 -12.30
N ASN A 317 33.14 -7.94 -11.98
CA ASN A 317 32.51 -8.90 -12.89
C ASN A 317 30.98 -8.92 -12.74
N PHE A 318 30.26 -8.51 -13.77
CA PHE A 318 28.79 -8.49 -13.77
C PHE A 318 28.13 -9.88 -13.77
N ASP A 319 28.84 -10.96 -14.10
CA ASP A 319 28.27 -12.31 -14.01
C ASP A 319 27.92 -12.69 -12.56
N LEU A 320 28.57 -12.04 -11.58
CA LEU A 320 28.28 -12.22 -10.16
C LEU A 320 27.07 -11.40 -9.71
N MET A 321 26.55 -10.46 -10.52
CA MET A 321 25.48 -9.56 -10.10
C MET A 321 24.25 -10.32 -9.56
N PRO A 322 23.74 -11.40 -10.18
CA PRO A 322 22.60 -12.15 -9.64
C PRO A 322 22.85 -12.83 -8.29
N ASP A 323 24.12 -13.06 -7.92
CA ASP A 323 24.51 -13.65 -6.63
C ASP A 323 24.52 -12.62 -5.51
N TYR A 324 24.61 -11.32 -5.84
CA TYR A 324 24.70 -10.22 -4.87
C TYR A 324 23.53 -9.23 -4.92
N VAL A 325 22.72 -9.27 -5.99
CA VAL A 325 21.63 -8.34 -6.26
C VAL A 325 20.37 -9.13 -6.60
N ALA A 326 19.29 -8.88 -5.86
CA ALA A 326 17.93 -9.28 -6.23
C ALA A 326 17.03 -8.05 -6.33
N ILE A 327 16.33 -7.88 -7.45
CA ILE A 327 15.44 -6.74 -7.69
C ILE A 327 14.00 -7.25 -7.77
N GLN A 328 13.15 -6.79 -6.87
CA GLN A 328 11.72 -7.09 -6.87
C GLN A 328 10.94 -5.97 -7.53
N LEU A 329 10.20 -6.32 -8.58
CA LEU A 329 9.27 -5.44 -9.30
C LEU A 329 7.89 -5.55 -8.64
N ASN A 330 7.52 -4.52 -7.87
CA ASN A 330 6.22 -4.47 -7.22
C ASN A 330 5.16 -3.89 -8.17
N ASP A 331 4.38 -4.78 -8.79
CA ASP A 331 3.46 -4.49 -9.89
C ASP A 331 4.17 -4.02 -11.18
N THR A 332 3.42 -3.56 -12.19
CA THR A 332 3.97 -3.19 -13.51
C THR A 332 4.72 -1.87 -13.57
N HIS A 333 4.55 -0.99 -12.58
CA HIS A 333 5.19 0.33 -12.58
C HIS A 333 6.73 0.29 -12.75
N PRO A 334 7.48 -0.58 -12.04
CA PRO A 334 8.92 -0.74 -12.26
C PRO A 334 9.32 -1.65 -13.44
N ALA A 335 8.40 -2.04 -14.34
CA ALA A 335 8.70 -2.97 -15.45
C ALA A 335 9.86 -2.52 -16.34
N MET A 336 10.07 -1.21 -16.47
CA MET A 336 11.20 -0.61 -17.20
C MET A 336 12.58 -1.03 -16.67
N THR A 337 12.65 -1.60 -15.46
CA THR A 337 13.89 -2.15 -14.89
C THR A 337 14.52 -3.17 -15.83
N VAL A 338 13.72 -3.99 -16.51
CA VAL A 338 14.20 -5.01 -17.46
C VAL A 338 14.94 -4.35 -18.62
N ALA A 339 14.33 -3.34 -19.25
CA ALA A 339 14.91 -2.66 -20.41
C ALA A 339 16.09 -1.75 -20.02
N GLU A 340 16.02 -1.06 -18.87
CA GLU A 340 17.09 -0.19 -18.42
C GLU A 340 18.32 -0.97 -17.94
N LEU A 341 18.16 -2.10 -17.26
CA LEU A 341 19.29 -2.95 -16.88
C LEU A 341 19.99 -3.49 -18.13
N MET A 342 19.23 -3.93 -19.15
CA MET A 342 19.79 -4.29 -20.45
C MET A 342 20.54 -3.12 -21.11
N ARG A 343 19.95 -1.91 -21.12
CA ARG A 343 20.60 -0.73 -21.69
C ARG A 343 21.94 -0.45 -21.02
N VAL A 344 21.99 -0.42 -19.70
CA VAL A 344 23.23 -0.15 -18.96
C VAL A 344 24.29 -1.21 -19.25
N LEU A 345 23.93 -2.50 -19.21
CA LEU A 345 24.88 -3.59 -19.44
C LEU A 345 25.43 -3.60 -20.88
N LEU A 346 24.59 -3.31 -21.87
CA LEU A 346 24.97 -3.26 -23.29
C LEU A 346 25.73 -2.00 -23.65
N ASP A 347 25.18 -0.83 -23.31
CA ASP A 347 25.64 0.45 -23.85
C ASP A 347 26.75 1.06 -22.99
N ASP A 348 26.68 0.91 -21.66
CA ASP A 348 27.63 1.54 -20.73
C ASP A 348 28.76 0.58 -20.32
N TYR A 349 28.49 -0.73 -20.30
CA TYR A 349 29.46 -1.77 -19.92
C TYR A 349 29.85 -2.74 -21.05
N HIS A 350 29.26 -2.59 -22.23
CA HIS A 350 29.64 -3.32 -23.45
C HIS A 350 29.60 -4.85 -23.31
N LEU A 351 28.63 -5.39 -22.58
CA LEU A 351 28.37 -6.83 -22.55
C LEU A 351 27.66 -7.28 -23.83
N ASP A 352 27.88 -8.54 -24.21
CA ASP A 352 27.08 -9.20 -25.24
C ASP A 352 25.62 -9.37 -24.81
N TRP A 353 24.72 -9.38 -25.79
CA TRP A 353 23.27 -9.49 -25.56
C TRP A 353 22.88 -10.68 -24.68
N ASP A 354 23.32 -11.89 -25.02
CA ASP A 354 22.89 -13.10 -24.32
C ASP A 354 23.42 -13.14 -22.88
N ARG A 355 24.60 -12.55 -22.64
CA ARG A 355 25.18 -12.39 -21.31
C ARG A 355 24.40 -11.37 -20.49
N ALA A 356 24.15 -10.18 -21.04
CA ALA A 356 23.36 -9.14 -20.39
C ALA A 356 21.93 -9.61 -20.07
N TRP A 357 21.30 -10.35 -20.98
CA TRP A 357 19.96 -10.90 -20.82
C TRP A 357 19.92 -11.95 -19.70
N THR A 358 20.91 -12.84 -19.65
CA THR A 358 21.01 -13.84 -18.57
C THR A 358 21.14 -13.19 -17.20
N ILE A 359 21.97 -12.16 -17.07
CA ILE A 359 22.12 -11.39 -15.83
C ILE A 359 20.80 -10.72 -15.46
N THR A 360 20.16 -10.04 -16.42
CA THR A 360 18.89 -9.32 -16.20
C THR A 360 17.80 -10.23 -15.69
N VAL A 361 17.55 -11.35 -16.38
CA VAL A 361 16.50 -12.32 -15.99
C VAL A 361 16.75 -12.91 -14.61
N LYS A 362 18.00 -13.28 -14.30
CA LYS A 362 18.35 -13.84 -12.98
C LYS A 362 18.30 -12.81 -11.85
N THR A 363 18.40 -11.52 -12.15
CA THR A 363 18.38 -10.44 -11.15
C THR A 363 16.95 -9.99 -10.82
N CYS A 364 16.04 -10.03 -11.79
CA CYS A 364 14.68 -9.50 -11.66
C CYS A 364 13.63 -10.56 -11.28
N ALA A 365 12.71 -10.21 -10.38
CA ALA A 365 11.51 -10.97 -10.05
C ALA A 365 10.28 -10.04 -10.05
N TYR A 366 9.11 -10.56 -10.43
CA TYR A 366 7.88 -9.77 -10.62
C TYR A 366 6.73 -10.24 -9.73
N THR A 367 6.11 -9.32 -8.99
CA THR A 367 4.87 -9.57 -8.24
C THR A 367 3.70 -8.89 -8.94
N ASN A 368 2.65 -9.65 -9.24
CA ASN A 368 1.41 -9.12 -9.80
C ASN A 368 0.35 -8.95 -8.70
N HIS A 369 -0.36 -7.82 -8.74
CA HIS A 369 -1.41 -7.44 -7.77
C HIS A 369 -2.81 -7.30 -8.39
N THR A 370 -3.02 -7.70 -9.64
CA THR A 370 -4.29 -7.47 -10.34
C THR A 370 -4.63 -8.57 -11.34
N LEU A 371 -5.90 -8.97 -11.32
CA LEU A 371 -6.51 -9.84 -12.33
C LEU A 371 -7.22 -9.05 -13.44
N MET A 372 -7.43 -7.75 -13.24
CA MET A 372 -8.15 -6.91 -14.18
C MET A 372 -7.23 -6.55 -15.35
N SER A 373 -7.57 -7.01 -16.55
CA SER A 373 -6.79 -6.78 -17.77
C SER A 373 -6.57 -5.30 -18.08
N GLU A 374 -7.55 -4.47 -17.75
CA GLU A 374 -7.53 -3.01 -17.88
C GLU A 374 -6.59 -2.31 -16.90
N ALA A 375 -6.23 -2.97 -15.80
CA ALA A 375 -5.29 -2.48 -14.81
C ALA A 375 -3.84 -2.90 -15.11
N LEU A 376 -3.62 -3.84 -16.05
CA LEU A 376 -2.28 -4.18 -16.51
C LEU A 376 -1.77 -3.08 -17.43
N GLU A 377 -0.73 -2.38 -17.00
CA GLU A 377 -0.27 -1.17 -17.69
C GLU A 377 0.20 -1.47 -19.12
N THR A 378 -0.28 -0.63 -20.03
CA THR A 378 0.15 -0.60 -21.42
C THR A 378 0.41 0.84 -21.85
N TRP A 379 1.46 1.05 -22.64
CA TRP A 379 1.89 2.37 -23.07
C TRP A 379 1.98 2.44 -24.60
N PRO A 380 1.51 3.52 -25.25
CA PRO A 380 1.64 3.68 -26.69
C PRO A 380 3.10 3.60 -27.15
N VAL A 381 3.35 2.94 -28.27
CA VAL A 381 4.69 2.86 -28.88
C VAL A 381 5.24 4.25 -29.21
N ASP A 382 4.40 5.18 -29.68
CA ASP A 382 4.78 6.57 -29.96
C ASP A 382 5.39 7.28 -28.73
N LEU A 383 4.85 6.99 -27.54
CA LEU A 383 5.38 7.55 -26.29
C LEU A 383 6.80 7.06 -26.02
N PHE A 384 7.07 5.79 -26.29
CA PHE A 384 8.41 5.22 -26.21
C PHE A 384 9.35 5.79 -27.28
N GLU A 385 8.90 5.91 -28.53
CA GLU A 385 9.69 6.48 -29.63
C GLU A 385 10.16 7.90 -29.29
N ARG A 386 9.28 8.70 -28.69
CA ARG A 386 9.56 10.08 -28.33
C ARG A 386 10.40 10.23 -27.06
N LEU A 387 10.19 9.40 -26.03
CA LEU A 387 10.80 9.61 -24.71
C LEU A 387 11.94 8.64 -24.39
N LEU A 388 11.84 7.39 -24.82
CA LEU A 388 12.78 6.32 -24.48
C LEU A 388 13.14 5.48 -25.73
N PRO A 389 13.70 6.11 -26.79
CA PRO A 389 13.89 5.45 -28.09
C PRO A 389 14.84 4.25 -27.98
N ARG A 390 15.85 4.31 -27.10
CA ARG A 390 16.79 3.19 -26.90
C ARG A 390 16.12 1.99 -26.23
N HIS A 391 15.29 2.24 -25.22
CA HIS A 391 14.56 1.18 -24.53
C HIS A 391 13.57 0.48 -25.46
N LEU A 392 12.95 1.23 -26.37
CA LEU A 392 12.08 0.64 -27.39
C LEU A 392 12.83 -0.33 -28.31
N GLU A 393 14.03 0.03 -28.79
CA GLU A 393 14.86 -0.90 -29.58
C GLU A 393 15.16 -2.19 -28.81
N ILE A 394 15.49 -2.07 -27.52
CA ILE A 394 15.77 -3.21 -26.64
C ILE A 394 14.49 -4.06 -26.45
N ILE A 395 13.34 -3.44 -26.21
CA ILE A 395 12.06 -4.14 -26.05
C ILE A 395 11.66 -4.88 -27.33
N TYR A 396 11.87 -4.29 -28.51
CA TYR A 396 11.63 -4.98 -29.77
C TYR A 396 12.54 -6.20 -29.95
N GLU A 397 13.82 -6.09 -29.61
CA GLU A 397 14.76 -7.22 -29.69
C GLU A 397 14.39 -8.33 -28.67
N ILE A 398 14.00 -7.96 -27.44
CA ILE A 398 13.46 -8.91 -26.45
C ILE A 398 12.23 -9.62 -27.04
N ASN A 399 11.28 -8.87 -27.59
CA ASN A 399 10.06 -9.43 -28.17
C ASN A 399 10.37 -10.38 -29.33
N GLN A 400 11.27 -10.01 -30.24
CA GLN A 400 11.64 -10.83 -31.38
C GLN A 400 12.27 -12.16 -30.93
N ARG A 401 13.24 -12.12 -30.01
CA ARG A 401 13.88 -13.34 -29.48
C ARG A 401 12.88 -14.22 -28.74
N PHE A 402 12.03 -13.62 -27.91
CA PHE A 402 11.00 -14.34 -27.17
C PHE A 402 9.98 -15.02 -28.11
N LEU A 403 9.44 -14.29 -29.09
CA LEU A 403 8.49 -14.84 -30.05
C LEU A 403 9.10 -15.93 -30.94
N ASN A 404 10.40 -15.87 -31.23
CA ASN A 404 11.09 -16.98 -31.89
C ASN A 404 11.09 -18.26 -31.02
N ALA A 405 11.32 -18.14 -29.72
CA ALA A 405 11.21 -19.27 -28.79
C ALA A 405 9.77 -19.81 -28.72
N VAL A 406 8.76 -18.93 -28.71
CA VAL A 406 7.33 -19.31 -28.75
C VAL A 406 7.00 -20.04 -30.05
N ARG A 407 7.50 -19.59 -31.21
CA ARG A 407 7.33 -20.26 -32.52
C ARG A 407 7.91 -21.66 -32.53
N TYR A 408 9.06 -21.88 -31.91
CA TYR A 408 9.63 -23.22 -31.80
C TYR A 408 8.78 -24.15 -30.93
N ARG A 409 8.11 -23.62 -29.89
CA ARG A 409 7.25 -24.40 -28.98
C ARG A 409 5.88 -24.70 -29.59
N TRP A 410 5.28 -23.75 -30.31
CA TRP A 410 3.98 -23.87 -30.97
C TRP A 410 4.04 -23.42 -32.44
N PRO A 411 4.60 -24.27 -33.33
CA PRO A 411 4.70 -23.93 -34.75
C PRO A 411 3.32 -23.73 -35.38
N GLY A 412 3.11 -22.57 -36.03
CA GLY A 412 1.88 -22.24 -36.76
C GLY A 412 0.74 -21.62 -35.94
N ASP A 413 0.85 -21.55 -34.61
CA ASP A 413 -0.17 -20.91 -33.76
C ASP A 413 0.09 -19.39 -33.62
N ASN A 414 -0.43 -18.63 -34.58
CA ASN A 414 -0.28 -17.18 -34.61
C ASN A 414 -1.06 -16.47 -33.49
N GLU A 415 -2.12 -17.09 -32.96
CA GLU A 415 -2.92 -16.47 -31.90
C GLU A 415 -2.17 -16.49 -30.56
N VAL A 416 -1.46 -17.59 -30.24
CA VAL A 416 -0.57 -17.63 -29.07
C VAL A 416 0.54 -16.58 -29.19
N LEU A 417 1.15 -16.41 -30.37
CA LEU A 417 2.14 -15.36 -30.60
C LEU A 417 1.57 -13.96 -30.33
N ARG A 418 0.36 -13.68 -30.81
CA ARG A 418 -0.32 -12.39 -30.60
C ARG A 418 -0.63 -12.12 -29.14
N ARG A 419 -1.06 -13.13 -28.37
CA ARG A 419 -1.36 -12.98 -26.93
C ARG A 419 -0.10 -12.84 -26.07
N MET A 420 0.97 -13.56 -26.40
CA MET A 420 2.22 -13.53 -25.63
C MET A 420 3.17 -12.39 -26.01
N SER A 421 3.01 -11.77 -27.18
CA SER A 421 3.82 -10.62 -27.63
C SER A 421 3.88 -9.51 -26.58
N LEU A 422 5.05 -8.88 -26.45
CA LEU A 422 5.25 -7.66 -25.66
C LEU A 422 4.62 -6.44 -26.34
N ILE A 423 4.36 -6.53 -27.65
CA ILE A 423 3.75 -5.47 -28.46
C ILE A 423 2.35 -5.91 -28.85
N ASP A 424 1.36 -5.08 -28.51
CA ASP A 424 0.00 -5.20 -29.00
C ASP A 424 -0.11 -4.53 -30.37
N GLU A 425 -0.61 -5.27 -31.35
CA GLU A 425 -0.85 -4.83 -32.74
C GLU A 425 -2.36 -4.70 -33.03
N GLY A 426 -3.24 -4.92 -32.05
CA GLY A 426 -4.70 -4.95 -32.20
C GLY A 426 -5.40 -3.59 -32.34
N GLY A 427 -4.66 -2.52 -32.65
CA GLY A 427 -5.14 -1.14 -32.71
C GLY A 427 -3.99 -0.14 -32.75
N GLU A 428 -4.05 0.90 -31.92
CA GLU A 428 -2.85 1.68 -31.60
C GLU A 428 -1.78 0.73 -31.03
N ARG A 429 -0.57 0.74 -31.58
CA ARG A 429 0.51 -0.13 -31.10
C ARG A 429 0.87 0.24 -29.67
N ARG A 430 0.86 -0.75 -28.76
CA ARG A 430 1.16 -0.54 -27.33
C ARG A 430 2.15 -1.57 -26.81
N VAL A 431 3.02 -1.16 -25.89
CA VAL A 431 3.90 -2.04 -25.14
C VAL A 431 3.14 -2.57 -23.92
N ARG A 432 3.13 -3.90 -23.72
CA ARG A 432 2.48 -4.60 -22.60
C ARG A 432 3.48 -4.80 -21.46
N MET A 433 3.36 -4.00 -20.39
CA MET A 433 4.36 -3.95 -19.31
C MET A 433 4.35 -5.21 -18.44
N ALA A 434 3.19 -5.84 -18.26
CA ALA A 434 3.09 -7.13 -17.59
C ALA A 434 3.85 -8.23 -18.35
N ASN A 435 3.71 -8.28 -19.68
CA ASN A 435 4.42 -9.25 -20.53
C ASN A 435 5.94 -9.02 -20.46
N LEU A 436 6.39 -7.76 -20.51
CA LEU A 436 7.80 -7.40 -20.34
C LEU A 436 8.34 -7.88 -18.98
N SER A 437 7.58 -7.66 -17.90
CA SER A 437 7.97 -8.07 -16.54
C SER A 437 8.05 -9.59 -16.40
N ILE A 438 7.08 -10.32 -16.96
CA ILE A 438 7.06 -11.79 -16.94
C ILE A 438 8.25 -12.35 -17.73
N VAL A 439 8.50 -11.86 -18.95
CA VAL A 439 9.58 -12.35 -19.80
C VAL A 439 10.96 -12.01 -19.22
N GLY A 440 11.12 -10.81 -18.65
CA GLY A 440 12.36 -10.31 -18.08
C GLY A 440 12.68 -10.75 -16.65
N SER A 441 11.87 -11.62 -16.04
CA SER A 441 12.06 -12.08 -14.66
C SER A 441 12.31 -13.59 -14.59
N HIS A 442 13.06 -14.06 -13.58
CA HIS A 442 13.25 -15.50 -13.34
C HIS A 442 12.07 -16.12 -12.57
N LYS A 443 11.39 -15.32 -11.73
CA LYS A 443 10.19 -15.72 -10.99
C LYS A 443 9.10 -14.67 -11.09
N VAL A 444 7.86 -15.16 -11.15
CA VAL A 444 6.64 -14.35 -11.09
C VAL A 444 5.82 -14.85 -9.92
N ASN A 445 5.17 -13.97 -9.16
CA ASN A 445 4.28 -14.42 -8.11
C ASN A 445 2.97 -13.64 -8.03
N GLY A 446 1.92 -14.36 -7.64
CA GLY A 446 0.68 -13.80 -7.13
C GLY A 446 0.75 -13.58 -5.62
N VAL A 447 -0.33 -13.04 -5.07
CA VAL A 447 -0.37 -12.46 -3.71
C VAL A 447 -1.39 -13.12 -2.76
N ALA A 448 -2.04 -14.16 -3.26
CA ALA A 448 -2.92 -15.11 -2.58
C ALA A 448 -2.98 -16.39 -3.44
N GLU A 449 -3.37 -17.52 -2.87
CA GLU A 449 -3.43 -18.79 -3.60
C GLU A 449 -4.46 -18.72 -4.74
N ILE A 450 -5.71 -18.38 -4.42
CA ILE A 450 -6.79 -18.25 -5.43
C ILE A 450 -6.43 -17.25 -6.54
N HIS A 451 -5.77 -16.15 -6.19
CA HIS A 451 -5.29 -15.18 -7.17
C HIS A 451 -4.24 -15.77 -8.09
N THR A 452 -3.29 -16.53 -7.54
CA THR A 452 -2.23 -17.18 -8.31
C THR A 452 -2.81 -18.24 -9.25
N ASP A 453 -3.81 -18.98 -8.81
CA ASP A 453 -4.50 -19.97 -9.64
C ASP A 453 -5.31 -19.31 -10.75
N LEU A 454 -5.97 -18.18 -10.46
CA LEU A 454 -6.63 -17.35 -11.47
C LEU A 454 -5.64 -16.79 -12.48
N MET A 455 -4.47 -16.30 -12.05
CA MET A 455 -3.40 -15.87 -12.97
C MET A 455 -2.97 -16.99 -13.93
N LYS A 456 -2.75 -18.21 -13.40
CA LYS A 456 -2.31 -19.38 -14.17
C LYS A 456 -3.39 -19.92 -15.12
N SER A 457 -4.66 -19.79 -14.76
CA SER A 457 -5.78 -20.31 -15.56
C SER A 457 -6.38 -19.27 -16.53
N THR A 458 -6.15 -17.98 -16.30
CA THR A 458 -6.74 -16.89 -17.10
C THR A 458 -5.67 -16.02 -17.78
N ILE A 459 -5.32 -14.86 -17.21
CA ILE A 459 -4.55 -13.78 -17.84
C ILE A 459 -3.13 -14.18 -18.25
N PHE A 460 -2.51 -15.14 -17.57
CA PHE A 460 -1.14 -15.60 -17.86
C PHE A 460 -1.07 -17.09 -18.19
N SER A 461 -2.18 -17.69 -18.62
CA SER A 461 -2.28 -19.12 -18.95
C SER A 461 -1.30 -19.58 -20.03
N ASP A 462 -1.11 -18.79 -21.09
CA ASP A 462 -0.14 -19.11 -22.13
C ASP A 462 1.31 -19.03 -21.61
N PHE A 463 1.62 -18.11 -20.69
CA PHE A 463 2.93 -18.01 -20.04
C PHE A 463 3.20 -19.20 -19.11
N GLU A 464 2.22 -19.63 -18.32
CA GLU A 464 2.35 -20.83 -17.47
C GLU A 464 2.56 -22.09 -18.33
N ARG A 465 1.85 -22.23 -19.44
CA ARG A 465 2.08 -23.33 -20.39
C ARG A 465 3.46 -23.29 -21.05
N PHE A 466 4.01 -22.09 -21.26
CA PHE A 466 5.33 -21.90 -21.88
C PHE A 466 6.47 -22.19 -20.91
N GLN A 467 6.37 -21.71 -19.67
CA GLN A 467 7.35 -21.87 -18.60
C GLN A 467 6.67 -22.34 -17.29
N PRO A 468 6.28 -23.62 -17.19
CA PRO A 468 5.62 -24.15 -16.00
C PRO A 468 6.45 -23.97 -14.73
N GLY A 469 5.81 -23.58 -13.63
CA GLY A 469 6.48 -23.37 -12.34
C GLY A 469 7.22 -22.04 -12.20
N LYS A 470 7.15 -21.16 -13.21
CA LYS A 470 7.63 -19.77 -13.10
C LYS A 470 6.70 -18.92 -12.25
N ILE A 471 5.38 -19.12 -12.37
CA ILE A 471 4.37 -18.43 -11.57
C ILE A 471 4.19 -19.18 -10.24
N THR A 472 4.48 -18.49 -9.16
CA THR A 472 4.44 -18.99 -7.77
C THR A 472 3.46 -18.18 -6.93
N CYS A 473 3.17 -18.61 -5.70
CA CYS A 473 2.36 -17.84 -4.77
C CYS A 473 3.24 -17.31 -3.63
N LYS A 474 2.99 -16.08 -3.20
CA LYS A 474 3.48 -15.51 -1.95
C LYS A 474 2.33 -14.74 -1.31
N THR A 475 1.53 -15.42 -0.49
CA THR A 475 0.40 -14.79 0.19
C THR A 475 0.89 -13.58 0.99
N ASN A 476 0.22 -12.44 0.79
CA ASN A 476 0.51 -11.20 1.51
C ASN A 476 0.45 -11.37 3.03
N GLY A 477 1.04 -10.40 3.73
CA GLY A 477 0.98 -10.33 5.18
C GLY A 477 1.09 -8.90 5.68
N ILE A 478 0.86 -8.73 6.98
CA ILE A 478 0.92 -7.46 7.70
C ILE A 478 1.90 -7.55 8.87
N THR A 479 2.53 -6.43 9.22
CA THR A 479 3.44 -6.39 10.36
C THR A 479 2.65 -6.36 11.68
N PRO A 480 2.83 -7.32 12.60
CA PRO A 480 2.17 -7.29 13.91
C PRO A 480 2.67 -6.13 14.79
N ARG A 481 3.88 -5.61 14.56
CA ARG A 481 4.45 -4.48 15.35
C ARG A 481 3.59 -3.23 15.23
N ARG A 482 3.14 -2.90 14.01
CA ARG A 482 2.26 -1.74 13.81
C ARG A 482 0.80 -2.09 14.07
N TRP A 483 0.33 -3.19 13.47
CA TRP A 483 -1.11 -3.46 13.38
C TRP A 483 -1.72 -4.16 14.60
N LEU A 484 -0.91 -4.59 15.57
CA LEU A 484 -1.40 -5.13 16.84
C LEU A 484 -0.69 -4.46 18.02
N LEU A 485 0.65 -4.51 18.07
CA LEU A 485 1.42 -3.98 19.20
C LEU A 485 1.28 -2.45 19.36
N ALA A 486 1.45 -1.68 18.29
CA ALA A 486 1.32 -0.22 18.33
C ALA A 486 -0.13 0.26 18.27
N ALA A 487 -0.95 -0.32 17.38
CA ALA A 487 -2.32 0.11 17.17
C ALA A 487 -3.26 -0.27 18.34
N ASN A 488 -3.02 -1.40 19.00
CA ASN A 488 -3.91 -1.95 20.02
C ASN A 488 -3.11 -2.39 21.27
N PRO A 489 -2.50 -1.43 22.00
CA PRO A 489 -1.65 -1.73 23.14
C PRO A 489 -2.40 -2.46 24.26
N THR A 490 -3.71 -2.21 24.42
CA THR A 490 -4.55 -2.90 25.40
C THR A 490 -4.65 -4.40 25.11
N LEU A 491 -4.96 -4.79 23.87
CA LEU A 491 -5.00 -6.19 23.48
C LEU A 491 -3.60 -6.82 23.46
N ALA A 492 -2.60 -6.10 22.97
CA ALA A 492 -1.21 -6.57 22.95
C ALA A 492 -0.69 -6.86 24.37
N GLY A 493 -1.01 -6.01 25.35
CA GLY A 493 -0.70 -6.24 26.77
C GLY A 493 -1.43 -7.46 27.33
N LEU A 494 -2.72 -7.64 26.99
CA LEU A 494 -3.49 -8.82 27.41
C LEU A 494 -2.88 -10.13 26.86
N ILE A 495 -2.53 -10.16 25.58
CA ILE A 495 -1.87 -11.31 24.94
C ILE A 495 -0.53 -11.59 25.64
N THR A 496 0.29 -10.55 25.79
CA THR A 496 1.62 -10.66 26.39
C THR A 496 1.58 -11.19 27.83
N ALA A 497 0.58 -10.78 28.61
CA ALA A 497 0.40 -11.26 29.98
C ALA A 497 0.09 -12.76 30.09
N HIS A 498 -0.46 -13.38 29.03
CA HIS A 498 -0.88 -14.79 29.04
C HIS A 498 0.11 -15.72 28.32
N ILE A 499 0.69 -15.27 27.20
CA ILE A 499 1.55 -16.12 26.35
C ILE A 499 2.99 -15.59 26.19
N GLY A 500 3.34 -14.47 26.85
CA GLY A 500 4.64 -13.81 26.69
C GLY A 500 4.72 -12.89 25.46
N ASP A 501 5.88 -12.29 25.20
CA ASP A 501 6.10 -11.30 24.13
C ASP A 501 6.63 -11.90 22.81
N GLY A 502 6.91 -13.21 22.77
CA GLY A 502 7.46 -13.91 21.61
C GLY A 502 6.59 -13.81 20.34
N TRP A 503 5.28 -13.60 20.48
CA TRP A 503 4.34 -13.45 19.36
C TRP A 503 4.65 -12.26 18.45
N ILE A 504 5.37 -11.24 18.96
CA ILE A 504 5.69 -10.02 18.21
C ILE A 504 6.59 -10.32 16.99
N SER A 505 7.46 -11.32 17.09
CA SER A 505 8.31 -11.83 16.00
C SER A 505 7.92 -13.23 15.50
N HIS A 506 7.06 -13.94 16.24
CA HIS A 506 6.57 -15.29 15.93
C HIS A 506 5.04 -15.34 16.06
N LEU A 507 4.35 -14.71 15.10
CA LEU A 507 2.89 -14.52 15.17
C LEU A 507 2.10 -15.85 15.23
N ASP A 508 2.71 -16.98 14.84
CA ASP A 508 2.17 -18.33 15.00
C ASP A 508 1.90 -18.72 16.47
N GLN A 509 2.60 -18.10 17.43
CA GLN A 509 2.35 -18.30 18.88
C GLN A 509 0.98 -17.78 19.33
N LEU A 510 0.28 -16.97 18.53
CA LEU A 510 -1.11 -16.59 18.84
C LEU A 510 -2.04 -17.82 18.96
N SER A 511 -1.67 -18.97 18.38
CA SER A 511 -2.41 -20.21 18.52
C SER A 511 -2.55 -20.69 19.98
N ASP A 512 -1.64 -20.26 20.87
CA ASP A 512 -1.70 -20.54 22.31
C ASP A 512 -2.90 -19.83 23.00
N LEU A 513 -3.56 -18.88 22.32
CA LEU A 513 -4.79 -18.24 22.79
C LEU A 513 -6.05 -19.10 22.54
N VAL A 514 -5.99 -20.15 21.70
CA VAL A 514 -7.17 -20.98 21.37
C VAL A 514 -7.84 -21.57 22.63
N PRO A 515 -7.11 -22.16 23.60
CA PRO A 515 -7.73 -22.65 24.84
C PRO A 515 -8.34 -21.53 25.70
N LEU A 516 -7.79 -20.30 25.63
CA LEU A 516 -8.26 -19.16 26.40
C LEU A 516 -9.59 -18.61 25.89
N ALA A 517 -10.01 -18.96 24.67
CA ALA A 517 -11.36 -18.64 24.19
C ALA A 517 -12.45 -19.24 25.10
N GLU A 518 -12.17 -20.39 25.72
CA GLU A 518 -13.08 -21.08 26.62
C GLU A 518 -12.99 -20.58 28.08
N ASP A 519 -11.98 -19.76 28.40
CA ASP A 519 -11.83 -19.16 29.73
C ASP A 519 -12.69 -17.89 29.89
N ALA A 520 -13.59 -17.90 30.89
CA ALA A 520 -14.52 -16.79 31.12
C ALA A 520 -13.82 -15.49 31.55
N GLY A 521 -12.71 -15.59 32.31
CA GLY A 521 -11.93 -14.43 32.75
C GLY A 521 -11.24 -13.74 31.58
N PHE A 522 -10.63 -14.53 30.69
CA PHE A 522 -10.00 -14.05 29.47
C PHE A 522 -11.03 -13.45 28.50
N ARG A 523 -12.19 -14.08 28.31
CA ARG A 523 -13.29 -13.49 27.52
C ARG A 523 -13.70 -12.12 28.06
N ALA A 524 -13.89 -11.99 29.37
CA ALA A 524 -14.25 -10.71 29.99
C ALA A 524 -13.16 -9.64 29.78
N ALA A 525 -11.88 -10.00 29.95
CA ALA A 525 -10.76 -9.08 29.72
C ALA A 525 -10.63 -8.66 28.25
N PHE A 526 -10.84 -9.60 27.31
CA PHE A 526 -10.84 -9.32 25.88
C PHE A 526 -11.97 -8.37 25.48
N ALA A 527 -13.19 -8.61 25.97
CA ALA A 527 -14.34 -7.74 25.73
C ALA A 527 -14.10 -6.33 26.29
N ALA A 528 -13.50 -6.22 27.48
CA ALA A 528 -13.12 -4.92 28.06
C ALA A 528 -12.08 -4.18 27.20
N ALA A 529 -11.09 -4.90 26.65
CA ALA A 529 -10.11 -4.32 25.73
C ALA A 529 -10.77 -3.80 24.44
N LYS A 530 -11.72 -4.54 23.86
CA LYS A 530 -12.51 -4.08 22.70
C LYS A 530 -13.33 -2.83 23.03
N GLN A 531 -13.99 -2.81 24.18
CA GLN A 531 -14.79 -1.65 24.62
C GLN A 531 -13.94 -0.39 24.84
N ALA A 532 -12.74 -0.52 25.41
CA ALA A 532 -11.80 0.60 25.52
C ALA A 532 -11.41 1.18 24.15
N ASN A 533 -11.18 0.32 23.16
CA ASN A 533 -10.87 0.76 21.79
C ASN A 533 -12.08 1.42 21.10
N LYS A 534 -13.29 0.90 21.31
CA LYS A 534 -14.53 1.50 20.81
C LYS A 534 -14.77 2.88 21.41
N LEU A 535 -14.54 3.04 22.71
CA LEU A 535 -14.62 4.32 23.39
C LEU A 535 -13.65 5.34 22.78
N ARG A 536 -12.39 4.95 22.55
CA ARG A 536 -11.39 5.81 21.92
C ARG A 536 -11.82 6.26 20.51
N LEU A 537 -12.33 5.34 19.69
CA LEU A 537 -12.83 5.68 18.36
C LEU A 537 -14.03 6.62 18.43
N ALA A 538 -15.01 6.33 19.30
CA ALA A 538 -16.20 7.13 19.49
C ALA A 538 -15.87 8.57 19.94
N GLN A 539 -14.95 8.73 20.89
CA GLN A 539 -14.50 10.06 21.34
C GLN A 539 -13.89 10.88 20.22
N VAL A 540 -13.03 10.28 19.39
CA VAL A 540 -12.43 11.00 18.25
C VAL A 540 -13.47 11.35 17.19
N VAL A 541 -14.44 10.46 16.94
CA VAL A 541 -15.53 10.70 15.99
C VAL A 541 -16.45 11.81 16.47
N GLU A 542 -16.82 11.82 17.75
CA GLU A 542 -17.60 12.89 18.36
C GLU A 542 -16.86 14.22 18.28
N GLN A 543 -15.58 14.26 18.67
CA GLN A 543 -14.77 15.48 18.65
C GLN A 543 -14.58 16.07 17.24
N ARG A 544 -14.41 15.21 16.22
CA ARG A 544 -14.09 15.65 14.85
C ARG A 544 -15.31 15.84 13.96
N LEU A 545 -16.36 15.04 14.16
CA LEU A 545 -17.51 14.94 13.25
C LEU A 545 -18.83 15.30 13.94
N GLY A 546 -18.86 15.44 15.27
CA GLY A 546 -20.07 15.75 16.02
C GLY A 546 -21.12 14.63 16.03
N VAL A 547 -20.75 13.42 15.58
CA VAL A 547 -21.66 12.27 15.56
C VAL A 547 -21.46 11.46 16.83
N THR A 548 -22.54 11.29 17.59
CA THR A 548 -22.60 10.41 18.75
C THR A 548 -23.30 9.11 18.40
N GLY A 549 -22.89 8.02 19.06
CA GLY A 549 -23.51 6.70 18.94
C GLY A 549 -23.27 5.89 20.21
N GLY A 550 -24.14 4.91 20.48
CA GLY A 550 -24.01 4.06 21.65
C GLY A 550 -22.78 3.13 21.55
N LEU A 551 -21.99 3.02 22.62
CA LEU A 551 -20.83 2.11 22.68
C LEU A 551 -21.23 0.63 22.62
N ASP A 552 -22.47 0.32 23.00
CA ASP A 552 -23.04 -1.03 22.91
C ASP A 552 -23.44 -1.40 21.48
N SER A 553 -23.49 -0.43 20.55
CA SER A 553 -23.80 -0.69 19.15
C SER A 553 -22.73 -1.55 18.49
N LEU A 554 -23.11 -2.38 17.52
CA LEU A 554 -22.15 -3.08 16.67
C LEU A 554 -21.38 -2.05 15.82
N PHE A 555 -20.06 -1.98 15.96
CA PHE A 555 -19.21 -1.14 15.11
C PHE A 555 -18.91 -1.90 13.82
N ASP A 556 -19.67 -1.56 12.78
CA ASP A 556 -19.63 -2.16 11.45
C ASP A 556 -18.74 -1.31 10.53
N VAL A 557 -17.62 -1.86 10.06
CA VAL A 557 -16.52 -1.07 9.49
C VAL A 557 -16.20 -1.47 8.05
N MET A 558 -16.29 -0.49 7.15
CA MET A 558 -15.89 -0.60 5.75
C MET A 558 -14.85 0.47 5.37
N VAL A 559 -13.57 0.15 5.54
CA VAL A 559 -12.46 1.09 5.30
C VAL A 559 -11.52 0.64 4.18
N LYS A 560 -11.66 1.25 3.00
CA LYS A 560 -10.89 0.93 1.79
C LYS A 560 -11.11 2.00 0.71
N ARG A 561 -10.29 1.98 -0.35
CA ARG A 561 -10.46 2.85 -1.53
C ARG A 561 -11.91 2.82 -2.03
N MET A 562 -12.46 3.98 -2.41
CA MET A 562 -13.79 4.05 -3.01
C MET A 562 -13.73 3.53 -4.45
N HIS A 563 -14.47 2.45 -4.74
CA HIS A 563 -14.52 1.84 -6.07
C HIS A 563 -15.77 0.97 -6.22
N GLU A 564 -16.39 0.96 -7.40
CA GLU A 564 -17.59 0.16 -7.68
C GLU A 564 -17.44 -1.34 -7.32
N TYR A 565 -16.32 -2.01 -7.69
CA TYR A 565 -16.10 -3.43 -7.37
C TYR A 565 -15.94 -3.73 -5.87
N LYS A 566 -15.56 -2.73 -5.06
CA LYS A 566 -15.47 -2.87 -3.59
C LYS A 566 -16.83 -2.77 -2.92
N ARG A 567 -17.87 -2.40 -3.69
CA ARG A 567 -19.29 -2.45 -3.32
C ARG A 567 -19.64 -1.70 -2.04
N GLN A 568 -19.02 -0.54 -1.78
CA GLN A 568 -19.54 0.38 -0.75
C GLN A 568 -21.03 0.69 -0.97
N LEU A 569 -21.44 0.77 -2.24
CA LEU A 569 -22.84 0.92 -2.62
C LEU A 569 -23.72 -0.22 -2.11
N LEU A 570 -23.29 -1.49 -2.14
CA LEU A 570 -24.06 -2.62 -1.59
C LEU A 570 -24.28 -2.45 -0.08
N ASN A 571 -23.26 -1.98 0.65
CA ASN A 571 -23.43 -1.68 2.08
C ASN A 571 -24.43 -0.53 2.30
N VAL A 572 -24.38 0.52 1.48
CA VAL A 572 -25.38 1.60 1.54
C VAL A 572 -26.80 1.10 1.28
N LEU A 573 -27.00 0.17 0.33
CA LEU A 573 -28.31 -0.44 0.10
C LEU A 573 -28.82 -1.14 1.38
N HIS A 574 -27.98 -1.90 2.06
CA HIS A 574 -28.32 -2.53 3.34
C HIS A 574 -28.66 -1.50 4.43
N ILE A 575 -27.91 -0.42 4.53
CA ILE A 575 -28.19 0.66 5.50
C ILE A 575 -29.58 1.25 5.28
N ILE A 576 -29.95 1.52 4.03
CA ILE A 576 -31.28 2.07 3.71
C ILE A 576 -32.38 1.04 4.00
N THR A 577 -32.14 -0.24 3.72
CA THR A 577 -33.07 -1.33 4.09
C THR A 577 -33.28 -1.39 5.60
N ARG A 578 -32.20 -1.32 6.38
CA ARG A 578 -32.26 -1.31 7.84
C ARG A 578 -33.01 -0.08 8.35
N TYR A 579 -32.72 1.10 7.80
CA TYR A 579 -33.44 2.35 8.09
C TYR A 579 -34.94 2.22 7.84
N ASN A 580 -35.34 1.65 6.70
CA ASN A 580 -36.74 1.43 6.37
C ASN A 580 -37.43 0.47 7.33
N ARG A 581 -36.76 -0.63 7.73
CA ARG A 581 -37.28 -1.57 8.73
C ARG A 581 -37.50 -0.90 10.08
N ILE A 582 -36.52 -0.12 10.56
CA ILE A 582 -36.63 0.65 11.82
C ILE A 582 -37.81 1.63 11.76
N ARG A 583 -37.97 2.32 10.63
CA ARG A 583 -39.05 3.28 10.43
C ARG A 583 -40.43 2.65 10.30
N ALA A 584 -40.53 1.49 9.66
CA ALA A 584 -41.78 0.75 9.50
C ALA A 584 -42.27 0.17 10.84
N ASN A 585 -41.33 -0.25 11.71
CA ASN A 585 -41.65 -0.75 13.03
C ASN A 585 -40.70 -0.19 14.10
N PRO A 586 -40.95 1.04 14.61
CA PRO A 586 -40.07 1.68 15.57
C PRO A 586 -39.92 0.96 16.92
N THR A 587 -40.78 0.00 17.26
CA THR A 587 -40.67 -0.80 18.48
C THR A 587 -39.94 -2.13 18.27
N GLN A 588 -39.54 -2.44 17.03
CA GLN A 588 -38.78 -3.64 16.73
C GLN A 588 -37.42 -3.61 17.45
N ASP A 589 -37.16 -4.67 18.20
CA ASP A 589 -35.88 -4.88 18.87
C ASP A 589 -34.82 -5.30 17.84
N MET A 590 -34.08 -4.33 17.30
CA MET A 590 -32.97 -4.52 16.37
C MET A 590 -31.67 -4.16 17.07
N VAL A 591 -30.61 -4.94 16.81
CA VAL A 591 -29.26 -4.66 17.32
C VAL A 591 -28.85 -3.23 16.92
N PRO A 592 -28.52 -2.33 17.86
CA PRO A 592 -28.02 -1.01 17.51
C PRO A 592 -26.73 -1.12 16.69
N ARG A 593 -26.59 -0.30 15.65
CA ARG A 593 -25.43 -0.39 14.75
C ARG A 593 -24.86 0.98 14.41
N THR A 594 -23.55 1.11 14.46
CA THR A 594 -22.81 2.28 13.97
C THR A 594 -21.94 1.85 12.81
N VAL A 595 -22.29 2.31 11.60
CA VAL A 595 -21.60 1.93 10.37
C VAL A 595 -20.56 2.98 10.00
N PHE A 596 -19.30 2.58 9.91
CA PHE A 596 -18.16 3.43 9.58
C PHE A 596 -17.69 3.18 8.14
N PHE A 597 -17.69 4.24 7.34
CA PHE A 597 -16.99 4.29 6.06
C PHE A 597 -15.74 5.14 6.18
N ALA A 598 -14.65 4.71 5.52
CA ALA A 598 -13.50 5.57 5.29
C ALA A 598 -12.80 5.16 4.00
N GLY A 599 -12.48 6.13 3.14
CA GLY A 599 -11.88 5.83 1.85
C GLY A 599 -11.77 7.05 0.96
N LYS A 600 -10.79 7.04 0.06
CA LYS A 600 -10.59 8.09 -0.96
C LYS A 600 -11.10 7.61 -2.31
N ALA A 601 -11.81 8.47 -3.04
CA ALA A 601 -12.12 8.27 -4.46
C ALA A 601 -11.01 8.88 -5.32
N ALA A 602 -10.66 8.25 -6.45
CA ALA A 602 -9.71 8.87 -7.37
C ALA A 602 -10.30 10.19 -7.92
N PRO A 603 -9.49 11.25 -8.14
CA PRO A 603 -10.02 12.58 -8.46
C PRO A 603 -10.89 12.62 -9.73
N GLY A 604 -10.54 11.80 -10.73
CA GLY A 604 -11.26 11.66 -11.99
C GLY A 604 -12.40 10.63 -11.99
N TYR A 605 -12.65 9.92 -10.89
CA TYR A 605 -13.63 8.84 -10.85
C TYR A 605 -15.00 9.34 -10.37
N ALA A 606 -15.79 9.82 -11.32
CA ALA A 606 -17.10 10.43 -11.05
C ALA A 606 -18.06 9.52 -10.27
N MET A 607 -18.20 8.25 -10.65
CA MET A 607 -19.11 7.31 -9.97
C MET A 607 -18.68 7.04 -8.52
N ALA A 608 -17.39 6.85 -8.26
CA ALA A 608 -16.89 6.66 -6.89
C ALA A 608 -17.12 7.90 -6.00
N LYS A 609 -16.97 9.11 -6.56
CA LYS A 609 -17.32 10.37 -5.87
C LYS A 609 -18.81 10.48 -5.61
N LEU A 610 -19.66 10.05 -6.56
CA LEU A 610 -21.11 10.04 -6.41
C LEU A 610 -21.58 9.06 -5.32
N ILE A 611 -20.96 7.87 -5.23
CA ILE A 611 -21.21 6.91 -4.15
C ILE A 611 -20.79 7.49 -2.80
N LEU A 612 -19.63 8.16 -2.73
CA LEU A 612 -19.20 8.85 -1.50
C LEU A 612 -20.21 9.93 -1.08
N LYS A 613 -20.74 10.69 -2.05
CA LYS A 613 -21.80 11.67 -1.79
C LYS A 613 -23.07 11.02 -1.26
N LEU A 614 -23.49 9.90 -1.86
CA LEU A 614 -24.66 9.14 -1.40
C LEU A 614 -24.48 8.66 0.04
N ILE A 615 -23.31 8.15 0.42
CA ILE A 615 -23.03 7.73 1.81
C ILE A 615 -23.27 8.89 2.79
N ASN A 616 -22.75 10.08 2.47
CA ASN A 616 -22.89 11.26 3.34
C ASN A 616 -24.35 11.76 3.39
N ASP A 617 -25.08 11.73 2.28
CA ASP A 617 -26.49 12.16 2.24
C ASP A 617 -27.41 11.18 2.97
N VAL A 618 -27.16 9.87 2.86
CA VAL A 618 -27.83 8.85 3.66
C VAL A 618 -27.50 9.04 5.14
N ALA A 619 -26.23 9.31 5.49
CA ALA A 619 -25.81 9.55 6.85
C ALA A 619 -26.50 10.77 7.48
N ASP A 620 -26.64 11.86 6.73
CA ASP A 620 -27.32 13.07 7.20
C ASP A 620 -28.78 12.80 7.56
N VAL A 621 -29.51 12.08 6.70
CA VAL A 621 -30.91 11.71 6.96
C VAL A 621 -31.02 10.75 8.14
N VAL A 622 -30.22 9.68 8.16
CA VAL A 622 -30.30 8.63 9.18
C VAL A 622 -29.91 9.17 10.56
N ASN A 623 -28.83 9.94 10.66
CA ASN A 623 -28.30 10.40 11.95
C ASN A 623 -29.21 11.44 12.62
N HIS A 624 -30.00 12.18 11.84
CA HIS A 624 -30.92 13.22 12.32
C HIS A 624 -32.39 12.76 12.43
N ASP A 625 -32.72 11.52 12.06
CA ASP A 625 -34.08 11.00 12.24
C ASP A 625 -34.34 10.61 13.71
N PRO A 626 -35.22 11.33 14.43
CA PRO A 626 -35.52 11.04 15.83
C PRO A 626 -36.23 9.70 16.03
N LEU A 627 -36.90 9.16 15.00
CA LEU A 627 -37.46 7.81 15.07
C LEU A 627 -36.36 6.76 15.06
N VAL A 628 -35.22 7.00 14.44
CA VAL A 628 -34.10 6.06 14.40
C VAL A 628 -33.29 6.14 15.70
N GLY A 629 -32.92 7.35 16.11
CA GLY A 629 -32.11 7.60 17.31
C GLY A 629 -30.73 6.94 17.22
N ASP A 630 -30.31 6.25 18.29
CA ASP A 630 -29.01 5.56 18.36
C ASP A 630 -29.02 4.12 17.84
N ARG A 631 -30.15 3.67 17.28
CA ARG A 631 -30.29 2.31 16.74
C ARG A 631 -29.56 2.13 15.41
N LEU A 632 -29.38 3.21 14.66
CA LEU A 632 -28.58 3.22 13.45
C LEU A 632 -27.89 4.58 13.32
N LYS A 633 -26.57 4.56 13.23
CA LYS A 633 -25.74 5.71 12.89
C LYS A 633 -24.84 5.37 11.72
N VAL A 634 -24.57 6.34 10.86
CA VAL A 634 -23.67 6.21 9.72
C VAL A 634 -22.60 7.29 9.81
N VAL A 635 -21.33 6.91 9.75
CA VAL A 635 -20.20 7.81 9.93
C VAL A 635 -19.27 7.67 8.73
N PHE A 636 -19.03 8.77 8.02
CA PHE A 636 -17.95 8.84 7.05
C PHE A 636 -16.73 9.51 7.68
N VAL A 637 -15.66 8.75 7.91
CA VAL A 637 -14.40 9.28 8.45
C VAL A 637 -13.53 9.81 7.30
N PRO A 638 -13.30 11.13 7.21
CA PRO A 638 -12.54 11.71 6.11
C PRO A 638 -11.05 11.42 6.23
N ASN A 639 -10.34 11.52 5.11
CA ASN A 639 -8.89 11.40 4.99
C ASN A 639 -8.32 10.10 5.57
N TYR A 640 -8.87 8.97 5.12
CA TYR A 640 -8.36 7.65 5.48
C TYR A 640 -6.87 7.50 5.09
N ASN A 641 -6.03 7.23 6.10
CA ASN A 641 -4.59 7.01 6.02
C ASN A 641 -4.17 6.01 7.12
N VAL A 642 -2.86 5.78 7.33
CA VAL A 642 -2.40 4.79 8.34
C VAL A 642 -2.81 5.21 9.73
N SER A 643 -2.66 6.49 10.07
CA SER A 643 -3.00 7.02 11.40
C SER A 643 -4.48 6.87 11.73
N THR A 644 -5.38 7.10 10.76
CA THR A 644 -6.82 6.88 10.92
C THR A 644 -7.14 5.38 10.98
N ALA A 645 -6.42 4.54 10.22
CA ALA A 645 -6.58 3.09 10.28
C ALA A 645 -6.18 2.50 11.64
N GLU A 646 -5.08 2.98 12.24
CA GLU A 646 -4.64 2.59 13.60
C GLU A 646 -5.68 2.92 14.68
N LEU A 647 -6.57 3.87 14.42
CA LEU A 647 -7.69 4.19 15.31
C LEU A 647 -8.93 3.33 15.05
N ILE A 648 -9.31 3.16 13.77
CA ILE A 648 -10.56 2.47 13.40
C ILE A 648 -10.45 0.96 13.64
N ILE A 649 -9.34 0.35 13.24
CA ILE A 649 -9.19 -1.12 13.22
C ILE A 649 -9.35 -1.75 14.61
N PRO A 650 -8.72 -1.25 15.68
CA PRO A 650 -8.89 -1.83 17.02
C PRO A 650 -10.33 -1.74 17.56
N GLY A 651 -11.09 -0.72 17.14
CA GLY A 651 -12.47 -0.48 17.56
C GLY A 651 -13.52 -1.22 16.73
N ALA A 652 -13.16 -1.90 15.64
CA ALA A 652 -14.11 -2.60 14.78
C ALA A 652 -14.62 -3.89 15.44
N ASP A 653 -15.92 -4.13 15.36
CA ASP A 653 -16.54 -5.41 15.72
C ASP A 653 -16.76 -6.27 14.48
N LEU A 654 -17.31 -5.67 13.42
CA LEU A 654 -17.56 -6.31 12.12
C LEU A 654 -16.75 -5.62 11.02
N SER A 655 -16.18 -6.42 10.12
CA SER A 655 -15.32 -5.98 9.01
C SER A 655 -15.95 -6.35 7.66
N GLU A 656 -16.28 -5.35 6.86
CA GLU A 656 -16.92 -5.48 5.55
C GLU A 656 -15.90 -5.74 4.42
N GLN A 657 -15.86 -6.99 3.94
CA GLN A 657 -14.94 -7.49 2.91
C GLN A 657 -15.70 -8.02 1.70
N ILE A 658 -16.56 -7.15 1.17
CA ILE A 658 -17.64 -7.52 0.24
C ILE A 658 -17.32 -7.22 -1.23
N SER A 659 -16.08 -7.34 -1.69
CA SER A 659 -15.78 -7.16 -3.13
C SER A 659 -16.52 -8.18 -4.00
N THR A 660 -16.83 -7.87 -5.25
CA THR A 660 -17.39 -8.88 -6.18
C THR A 660 -16.38 -10.02 -6.37
N ALA A 661 -16.79 -11.28 -6.23
CA ALA A 661 -15.85 -12.39 -6.26
C ALA A 661 -15.06 -12.48 -7.57
N GLY A 662 -13.74 -12.70 -7.46
CA GLY A 662 -12.79 -12.70 -8.56
C GLY A 662 -12.19 -11.32 -8.89
N THR A 663 -12.45 -10.28 -8.08
CA THR A 663 -11.91 -8.93 -8.32
C THR A 663 -10.81 -8.52 -7.34
N GLU A 664 -10.83 -9.02 -6.10
CA GLU A 664 -9.80 -8.74 -5.11
C GLU A 664 -8.65 -9.76 -5.21
N ALA A 665 -7.44 -9.27 -5.48
CA ALA A 665 -6.27 -10.15 -5.54
C ALA A 665 -5.87 -10.75 -4.18
N SER A 666 -6.13 -10.03 -3.10
CA SER A 666 -5.77 -10.44 -1.74
C SER A 666 -6.59 -9.60 -0.76
N GLY A 667 -6.08 -8.43 -0.38
CA GLY A 667 -6.63 -7.62 0.69
C GLY A 667 -5.77 -7.78 1.94
N THR A 668 -5.25 -6.67 2.46
CA THR A 668 -4.51 -6.65 3.74
C THR A 668 -5.28 -5.89 4.82
N GLY A 669 -6.40 -5.23 4.46
CA GLY A 669 -7.29 -4.59 5.43
C GLY A 669 -8.05 -5.59 6.29
N ASN A 670 -8.56 -6.65 5.66
CA ASN A 670 -9.19 -7.80 6.31
C ASN A 670 -8.25 -8.48 7.32
N MET A 671 -6.99 -8.71 6.95
CA MET A 671 -5.99 -9.29 7.86
C MET A 671 -5.82 -8.45 9.13
N LYS A 672 -5.81 -7.11 9.02
CA LYS A 672 -5.64 -6.22 10.18
C LYS A 672 -6.86 -6.24 11.09
N LEU A 673 -8.05 -6.23 10.50
CA LEU A 673 -9.31 -6.25 11.22
C LEU A 673 -9.49 -7.59 11.96
N ALA A 674 -9.26 -8.71 11.29
CA ALA A 674 -9.30 -10.04 11.90
C ALA A 674 -8.23 -10.21 13.01
N LEU A 675 -7.01 -9.73 12.80
CA LEU A 675 -5.94 -9.74 13.83
C LEU A 675 -6.29 -8.90 15.08
N ASN A 676 -7.22 -7.95 14.95
CA ASN A 676 -7.73 -7.14 16.06
C ASN A 676 -9.10 -7.62 16.59
N GLY A 677 -9.52 -8.84 16.21
CA GLY A 677 -10.73 -9.49 16.70
C GLY A 677 -12.03 -8.98 16.10
N ALA A 678 -11.99 -8.29 14.95
CA ALA A 678 -13.20 -8.01 14.19
C ALA A 678 -13.60 -9.25 13.38
N LEU A 679 -14.86 -9.68 13.49
CA LEU A 679 -15.39 -10.75 12.66
C LEU A 679 -15.60 -10.24 11.23
N THR A 680 -15.37 -11.09 10.24
CA THR A 680 -15.47 -10.70 8.84
C THR A 680 -16.81 -11.13 8.24
N ILE A 681 -17.50 -10.18 7.60
CA ILE A 681 -18.53 -10.46 6.61
C ILE A 681 -17.94 -10.22 5.21
N GLY A 682 -18.06 -11.18 4.32
CA GLY A 682 -17.35 -11.10 3.05
C GLY A 682 -17.75 -12.13 2.01
N THR A 683 -17.24 -11.94 0.81
CA THR A 683 -17.38 -12.89 -0.31
C THR A 683 -16.25 -13.91 -0.31
N TRP A 684 -16.45 -15.00 -1.07
CA TRP A 684 -15.42 -15.97 -1.43
C TRP A 684 -14.41 -15.38 -2.43
N ASP A 685 -13.64 -14.39 -1.96
CA ASP A 685 -12.69 -13.63 -2.78
C ASP A 685 -11.41 -13.25 -2.03
N GLY A 686 -10.31 -13.10 -2.78
CA GLY A 686 -9.02 -12.68 -2.25
C GLY A 686 -8.58 -13.44 -0.99
N ALA A 687 -8.09 -12.70 0.00
CA ALA A 687 -7.61 -13.24 1.27
C ALA A 687 -8.74 -13.64 2.24
N ASN A 688 -10.02 -13.41 1.92
CA ASN A 688 -11.10 -13.92 2.76
C ASN A 688 -11.13 -15.46 2.75
N VAL A 689 -10.77 -16.07 1.63
CA VAL A 689 -10.69 -17.53 1.49
C VAL A 689 -9.64 -18.08 2.46
N GLU A 690 -8.42 -17.55 2.41
CA GLU A 690 -7.33 -17.99 3.29
C GLU A 690 -7.63 -17.66 4.76
N ILE A 691 -8.28 -16.52 5.06
CA ILE A 691 -8.69 -16.22 6.45
C ILE A 691 -9.70 -17.26 6.92
N CYS A 692 -10.69 -17.64 6.10
CA CYS A 692 -11.68 -18.66 6.43
C CYS A 692 -11.03 -20.02 6.70
N GLU A 693 -10.05 -20.42 5.90
CA GLU A 693 -9.28 -21.65 6.11
C GLU A 693 -8.57 -21.68 7.46
N GLU A 694 -7.99 -20.54 7.88
CA GLU A 694 -7.28 -20.44 9.15
C GLU A 694 -8.22 -20.30 10.36
N VAL A 695 -9.18 -19.37 10.31
CA VAL A 695 -10.05 -19.06 11.46
C VAL A 695 -11.20 -20.04 11.60
N GLY A 696 -11.60 -20.71 10.51
CA GLY A 696 -12.73 -21.62 10.42
C GLY A 696 -14.02 -20.91 9.98
N GLU A 697 -14.83 -21.58 9.16
CA GLU A 697 -16.06 -21.05 8.56
C GLU A 697 -17.08 -20.58 9.60
N ASP A 698 -17.17 -21.25 10.74
CA ASP A 698 -18.04 -20.85 11.87
C ASP A 698 -17.69 -19.46 12.42
N ASN A 699 -16.46 -18.98 12.22
CA ASN A 699 -15.95 -17.72 12.74
C ASN A 699 -15.97 -16.58 11.71
N MET A 700 -16.63 -16.78 10.57
CA MET A 700 -16.84 -15.78 9.52
C MET A 700 -18.28 -15.79 9.00
N PHE A 701 -18.64 -14.71 8.32
CA PHE A 701 -19.94 -14.53 7.67
C PHE A 701 -19.76 -14.45 6.15
N LEU A 702 -19.61 -15.61 5.51
CA LEU A 702 -19.46 -15.68 4.06
C LEU A 702 -20.80 -15.67 3.34
N PHE A 703 -20.88 -14.95 2.20
CA PHE A 703 -22.09 -14.86 1.38
C PHE A 703 -21.78 -14.62 -0.10
N GLY A 704 -22.83 -14.70 -0.91
CA GLY A 704 -22.83 -14.27 -2.30
C GLY A 704 -22.21 -15.27 -3.27
N LEU A 705 -22.13 -14.84 -4.52
CA LEU A 705 -21.63 -15.63 -5.64
C LEU A 705 -20.12 -15.89 -5.53
N THR A 706 -19.70 -17.08 -5.95
CA THR A 706 -18.29 -17.42 -6.17
C THR A 706 -17.76 -16.83 -7.47
N ALA A 707 -16.43 -16.70 -7.62
CA ALA A 707 -15.82 -16.19 -8.85
C ALA A 707 -16.22 -17.00 -10.12
N GLN A 708 -16.45 -18.30 -9.97
CA GLN A 708 -16.88 -19.18 -11.06
C GLN A 708 -18.33 -18.88 -11.48
N GLU A 709 -19.22 -18.65 -10.52
CA GLU A 709 -20.61 -18.28 -10.76
C GLU A 709 -20.72 -16.88 -11.36
N VAL A 710 -19.93 -15.92 -10.88
CA VAL A 710 -19.79 -14.58 -11.49
C VAL A 710 -19.39 -14.71 -12.97
N GLY A 711 -18.38 -15.54 -13.26
CA GLY A 711 -17.94 -15.80 -14.63
C GLY A 711 -19.03 -16.45 -15.49
N LYS A 712 -19.85 -17.34 -14.91
CA LYS A 712 -20.97 -17.99 -15.60
C LYS A 712 -22.09 -16.99 -15.90
N ILE A 713 -22.53 -16.22 -14.91
CA ILE A 713 -23.58 -15.20 -15.04
C ILE A 713 -23.20 -14.17 -16.10
N ARG A 714 -21.93 -13.74 -16.13
CA ARG A 714 -21.43 -12.81 -17.16
C ARG A 714 -21.48 -13.38 -18.58
N ARG A 715 -21.26 -14.69 -18.75
CA ARG A 715 -21.35 -15.36 -20.06
C ARG A 715 -22.80 -15.60 -20.50
N ASP A 716 -23.65 -16.00 -19.57
CA ASP A 716 -25.05 -16.34 -19.84
C ASP A 716 -25.92 -15.09 -20.01
N GLY A 717 -25.46 -13.94 -19.50
CA GLY A 717 -26.19 -12.67 -19.46
C GLY A 717 -26.96 -12.50 -18.15
N TYR A 718 -26.98 -11.28 -17.63
CA TYR A 718 -27.66 -10.93 -16.37
C TYR A 718 -28.65 -9.80 -16.58
N ASP A 719 -29.90 -10.00 -16.13
CA ASP A 719 -30.94 -8.97 -16.12
C ASP A 719 -31.20 -8.52 -14.67
N PRO A 720 -30.64 -7.39 -14.22
CA PRO A 720 -30.80 -6.94 -12.85
C PRO A 720 -32.24 -6.59 -12.49
N ARG A 721 -33.12 -6.32 -13.48
CA ARG A 721 -34.51 -5.96 -13.21
C ARG A 721 -35.30 -7.12 -12.62
N GLN A 722 -34.97 -8.35 -13.00
CA GLN A 722 -35.60 -9.55 -12.44
C GLN A 722 -35.23 -9.73 -10.96
N ALA A 723 -33.96 -9.52 -10.62
CA ALA A 723 -33.51 -9.55 -9.23
C ALA A 723 -34.19 -8.46 -8.39
N ILE A 724 -34.33 -7.25 -8.92
CA ILE A 724 -35.02 -6.14 -8.24
C ILE A 724 -36.51 -6.45 -8.03
N GLN A 725 -37.20 -7.00 -9.04
CA GLN A 725 -38.61 -7.39 -8.93
C GLN A 725 -38.85 -8.50 -7.90
N ALA A 726 -37.88 -9.41 -7.74
CA ALA A 726 -37.94 -10.49 -6.77
C ALA A 726 -37.81 -9.99 -5.31
N HIS A 727 -37.24 -8.79 -5.09
CA HIS A 727 -36.95 -8.26 -3.76
C HIS A 727 -37.59 -6.88 -3.54
N PRO A 728 -38.81 -6.81 -2.96
CA PRO A 728 -39.53 -5.55 -2.75
C PRO A 728 -38.75 -4.50 -1.94
N GLU A 729 -37.97 -4.92 -0.94
CA GLU A 729 -37.13 -4.00 -0.16
C GLU A 729 -36.04 -3.36 -1.04
N LEU A 730 -35.40 -4.12 -1.94
CA LEU A 730 -34.42 -3.59 -2.88
C LEU A 730 -35.06 -2.58 -3.83
N ALA A 731 -36.25 -2.90 -4.36
CA ALA A 731 -37.01 -1.97 -5.21
C ALA A 731 -37.31 -0.66 -4.47
N GLN A 732 -37.75 -0.72 -3.21
CA GLN A 732 -37.99 0.45 -2.37
C GLN A 732 -36.72 1.28 -2.14
N VAL A 733 -35.59 0.64 -1.85
CA VAL A 733 -34.30 1.34 -1.67
C VAL A 733 -33.91 2.10 -2.95
N LEU A 734 -33.97 1.44 -4.11
CA LEU A 734 -33.63 2.06 -5.39
C LEU A 734 -34.59 3.20 -5.75
N GLU A 735 -35.87 3.07 -5.40
CA GLU A 735 -36.86 4.15 -5.55
C GLU A 735 -36.49 5.37 -4.70
N MET A 736 -36.16 5.17 -3.42
CA MET A 736 -35.74 6.27 -2.53
C MET A 736 -34.46 6.97 -3.00
N ILE A 737 -33.50 6.21 -3.52
CA ILE A 737 -32.27 6.79 -4.11
C ILE A 737 -32.63 7.59 -5.37
N GLY A 738 -33.49 7.04 -6.23
CA GLY A 738 -33.81 7.63 -7.53
C GLY A 738 -34.82 8.78 -7.52
N ASN A 739 -35.66 8.90 -6.48
CA ASN A 739 -36.71 9.92 -6.39
C ASN A 739 -36.29 11.17 -5.59
N GLY A 740 -35.04 11.23 -5.15
CA GLY A 740 -34.52 12.38 -4.41
C GLY A 740 -34.78 12.38 -2.91
N TYR A 741 -35.17 11.25 -2.30
CA TYR A 741 -35.40 11.16 -0.85
C TYR A 741 -34.20 11.67 -0.03
N PHE A 742 -32.98 11.32 -0.46
CA PHE A 742 -31.72 11.74 0.18
C PHE A 742 -31.13 13.04 -0.42
N SER A 743 -31.75 13.58 -1.47
CA SER A 743 -31.28 14.80 -2.14
C SER A 743 -32.46 15.69 -2.58
N PRO A 744 -33.30 16.18 -1.66
CA PRO A 744 -34.54 16.90 -2.02
C PRO A 744 -34.28 18.19 -2.82
N GLY A 745 -33.11 18.81 -2.66
CA GLY A 745 -32.70 19.97 -3.45
C GLY A 745 -32.26 19.64 -4.89
N GLU A 746 -31.88 18.40 -5.16
CA GLU A 746 -31.48 17.88 -6.48
C GLU A 746 -31.98 16.42 -6.64
N PRO A 747 -33.27 16.22 -6.93
CA PRO A 747 -33.87 14.87 -6.87
C PRO A 747 -33.23 13.85 -7.82
N GLU A 748 -32.70 14.30 -8.97
CA GLU A 748 -32.08 13.45 -9.98
C GLU A 748 -30.59 13.16 -9.72
N ARG A 749 -29.99 13.69 -8.63
CA ARG A 749 -28.54 13.59 -8.37
C ARG A 749 -28.04 12.14 -8.42
N PHE A 750 -28.78 11.21 -7.85
CA PHE A 750 -28.39 9.80 -7.75
C PHE A 750 -29.01 8.90 -8.82
N ARG A 751 -29.69 9.48 -9.82
CA ARG A 751 -30.20 8.73 -10.97
C ARG A 751 -29.13 7.89 -11.67
N PRO A 752 -27.88 8.37 -11.87
CA PRO A 752 -26.81 7.55 -12.46
C PRO A 752 -26.51 6.26 -11.68
N ILE A 753 -26.69 6.24 -10.36
CA ILE A 753 -26.50 5.04 -9.53
C ILE A 753 -27.63 4.03 -9.80
N VAL A 754 -28.88 4.49 -9.90
CA VAL A 754 -30.01 3.62 -10.21
C VAL A 754 -29.89 3.05 -11.62
N ASP A 755 -29.50 3.88 -12.59
CA ASP A 755 -29.31 3.46 -13.98
C ASP A 755 -28.15 2.45 -14.11
N LEU A 756 -27.08 2.60 -13.32
CA LEU A 756 -26.00 1.61 -13.21
C LEU A 756 -26.52 0.22 -12.83
N LEU A 757 -27.42 0.16 -11.85
CA LEU A 757 -27.98 -1.07 -11.29
C LEU A 757 -29.18 -1.62 -12.08
N THR A 758 -29.69 -0.90 -13.09
CA THR A 758 -30.93 -1.30 -13.79
C THR A 758 -30.81 -1.32 -15.31
N ILE A 759 -30.13 -0.34 -15.91
CA ILE A 759 -30.01 -0.15 -17.36
C ILE A 759 -28.65 -0.65 -17.84
N HIS A 760 -27.59 -0.39 -17.07
CA HIS A 760 -26.21 -0.71 -17.45
C HIS A 760 -25.75 -2.10 -16.98
N GLY A 761 -26.70 -2.96 -16.60
CA GLY A 761 -26.48 -4.39 -16.41
C GLY A 761 -25.79 -4.79 -15.09
N ASP A 762 -25.62 -3.85 -14.14
CA ASP A 762 -25.06 -4.14 -12.81
C ASP A 762 -23.77 -4.98 -12.89
N HIS A 763 -22.73 -4.42 -13.51
CA HIS A 763 -21.49 -5.13 -13.84
C HIS A 763 -20.83 -5.86 -12.64
N TYR A 764 -21.03 -5.33 -11.43
CA TYR A 764 -20.48 -5.84 -10.18
C TYR A 764 -21.48 -6.68 -9.36
N LEU A 765 -22.63 -7.00 -9.94
CA LEU A 765 -23.63 -7.94 -9.42
C LEU A 765 -24.12 -7.60 -8.01
N LEU A 766 -24.33 -6.31 -7.73
CA LEU A 766 -24.85 -5.85 -6.44
C LEU A 766 -26.27 -6.36 -6.20
N THR A 767 -27.12 -6.31 -7.24
CA THR A 767 -28.51 -6.76 -7.17
C THR A 767 -28.63 -8.27 -7.05
N ALA A 768 -27.66 -9.03 -7.59
CA ALA A 768 -27.64 -10.49 -7.49
C ALA A 768 -27.26 -10.95 -6.07
N ASP A 769 -26.27 -10.30 -5.46
CA ASP A 769 -25.81 -10.65 -4.10
C ASP A 769 -26.61 -10.00 -2.98
N TYR A 770 -27.50 -9.05 -3.29
CA TYR A 770 -28.23 -8.26 -2.30
C TYR A 770 -28.96 -9.13 -1.27
N ALA A 771 -29.75 -10.13 -1.70
CA ALA A 771 -30.53 -10.93 -0.77
C ALA A 771 -29.65 -11.77 0.19
N ALA A 772 -28.62 -12.41 -0.35
CA ALA A 772 -27.66 -13.18 0.44
C ALA A 772 -26.90 -12.31 1.44
N TYR A 773 -26.59 -11.06 1.05
CA TYR A 773 -25.97 -10.08 1.93
C TYR A 773 -26.89 -9.69 3.10
N ILE A 774 -28.16 -9.38 2.83
CA ILE A 774 -29.14 -9.04 3.88
C ILE A 774 -29.35 -10.20 4.86
N GLU A 775 -29.54 -11.43 4.35
CA GLU A 775 -29.68 -12.63 5.20
C GLU A 775 -28.44 -12.84 6.09
N THR A 776 -27.26 -12.61 5.54
CA THR A 776 -26.00 -12.75 6.28
C THR A 776 -25.87 -11.66 7.36
N GLN A 777 -26.31 -10.43 7.09
CA GLN A 777 -26.38 -9.38 8.09
C GLN A 777 -27.35 -9.69 9.23
N GLU A 778 -28.44 -10.40 8.97
CA GLU A 778 -29.36 -10.89 10.00
C GLU A 778 -28.71 -11.97 10.88
N ARG A 779 -27.86 -12.83 10.30
CA ARG A 779 -27.03 -13.77 11.07
C ARG A 779 -26.00 -13.06 11.96
N VAL A 780 -25.42 -11.96 11.48
CA VAL A 780 -24.52 -11.12 12.30
C VAL A 780 -25.27 -10.57 13.52
N ASP A 781 -26.46 -9.99 13.30
CA ASP A 781 -27.30 -9.47 14.39
C ASP A 781 -27.69 -10.58 15.38
N ALA A 782 -28.00 -11.78 14.90
CA ALA A 782 -28.32 -12.91 15.74
C ALA A 782 -27.15 -13.33 16.63
N LEU A 783 -25.92 -13.38 16.09
CA LEU A 783 -24.73 -13.72 16.87
C LEU A 783 -24.35 -12.63 17.88
N TYR A 784 -24.44 -11.36 17.49
CA TYR A 784 -24.04 -10.25 18.37
C TYR A 784 -24.93 -10.12 19.61
N ARG A 785 -26.15 -10.68 19.59
CA ARG A 785 -27.01 -10.82 20.77
C ARG A 785 -26.50 -11.83 21.80
N ASP A 786 -25.50 -12.64 21.47
CA ASP A 786 -24.78 -13.53 22.37
C ASP A 786 -23.34 -13.02 22.55
N PRO A 787 -23.09 -12.14 23.54
CA PRO A 787 -21.77 -11.54 23.74
C PRO A 787 -20.68 -12.56 24.10
N GLU A 788 -21.03 -13.67 24.75
CA GLU A 788 -20.07 -14.70 25.09
C GLU A 788 -19.59 -15.42 23.85
N GLU A 789 -20.51 -15.86 23.00
CA GLU A 789 -20.18 -16.53 21.76
C GLU A 789 -19.47 -15.57 20.79
N TRP A 790 -19.94 -14.33 20.64
CA TRP A 790 -19.25 -13.31 19.82
C TRP A 790 -17.80 -13.14 20.24
N THR A 791 -17.56 -12.95 21.55
CA THR A 791 -16.22 -12.76 22.10
C THR A 791 -15.36 -14.01 21.90
N ARG A 792 -15.92 -15.20 22.08
CA ARG A 792 -15.23 -16.47 21.83
C ARG A 792 -14.76 -16.56 20.39
N ARG A 793 -15.61 -16.25 19.40
CA ARG A 793 -15.24 -16.24 17.98
C ARG A 793 -14.22 -15.17 17.63
N ALA A 794 -14.32 -13.99 18.25
CA ALA A 794 -13.35 -12.91 18.08
C ALA A 794 -11.95 -13.31 18.57
N ILE A 795 -11.85 -13.99 19.72
CA ILE A 795 -10.60 -14.54 20.24
C ILE A 795 -10.04 -15.59 19.28
N LEU A 796 -10.88 -16.51 18.79
CA LEU A 796 -10.45 -17.54 17.84
C LEU A 796 -9.96 -16.96 16.51
N ASN A 797 -10.54 -15.84 16.05
CA ASN A 797 -10.00 -15.09 14.92
C ASN A 797 -8.57 -14.67 15.23
N VAL A 798 -8.35 -13.88 16.29
CA VAL A 798 -7.00 -13.40 16.68
C VAL A 798 -6.01 -14.55 16.81
N ALA A 799 -6.40 -15.62 17.51
CA ALA A 799 -5.55 -16.78 17.79
C ALA A 799 -5.07 -17.50 16.51
N ARG A 800 -5.85 -17.43 15.42
CA ARG A 800 -5.59 -18.17 14.17
C ARG A 800 -5.04 -17.27 13.06
N MET A 801 -4.68 -16.02 13.35
CA MET A 801 -4.12 -15.10 12.34
C MET A 801 -2.60 -15.23 12.10
N GLY A 802 -1.93 -16.22 12.69
CA GLY A 802 -0.48 -16.39 12.61
C GLY A 802 0.10 -16.41 11.18
N LYS A 803 -0.58 -17.07 10.24
CA LYS A 803 -0.20 -17.16 8.81
C LYS A 803 -0.01 -15.80 8.14
N PHE A 804 -0.72 -14.77 8.61
CA PHE A 804 -0.79 -13.46 7.96
C PHE A 804 0.28 -12.46 8.40
N SER A 805 1.31 -12.91 9.12
CA SER A 805 2.50 -12.08 9.39
C SER A 805 3.28 -11.81 8.10
N SER A 806 3.65 -10.54 7.88
CA SER A 806 4.56 -10.19 6.78
C SER A 806 5.95 -10.79 6.96
N ASP A 807 6.34 -11.24 8.15
CA ASP A 807 7.61 -11.94 8.37
C ASP A 807 7.60 -13.30 7.67
N ARG A 808 6.47 -14.01 7.72
CA ARG A 808 6.28 -15.28 7.00
C ARG A 808 6.41 -15.04 5.50
N THR A 809 5.71 -14.03 4.98
CA THR A 809 5.81 -13.63 3.57
C THR A 809 7.28 -13.33 3.19
N VAL A 810 8.00 -12.51 3.96
CA VAL A 810 9.42 -12.18 3.67
C VAL A 810 10.32 -13.43 3.73
N ARG A 811 10.11 -14.36 4.66
CA ARG A 811 10.88 -15.63 4.71
C ARG A 811 10.67 -16.47 3.45
N GLU A 812 9.43 -16.56 2.95
CA GLU A 812 9.13 -17.27 1.70
C GLU A 812 9.77 -16.59 0.48
N TYR A 813 9.68 -15.25 0.37
CA TYR A 813 10.35 -14.51 -0.71
C TYR A 813 11.87 -14.71 -0.63
N ALA A 814 12.46 -14.64 0.56
CA ALA A 814 13.89 -14.81 0.78
C ALA A 814 14.37 -16.22 0.39
N ALA A 815 13.59 -17.26 0.73
CA ALA A 815 13.96 -18.64 0.45
C ALA A 815 13.74 -19.04 -1.02
N GLU A 816 12.60 -18.67 -1.61
CA GLU A 816 12.17 -19.22 -2.90
C GLU A 816 12.44 -18.31 -4.10
N ILE A 817 12.62 -17.01 -3.89
CA ILE A 817 12.79 -16.02 -4.96
C ILE A 817 14.16 -15.36 -4.85
N TRP A 818 14.41 -14.61 -3.77
CA TRP A 818 15.61 -13.77 -3.67
C TRP A 818 16.87 -14.59 -3.36
N GLN A 819 16.72 -15.72 -2.67
CA GLN A 819 17.83 -16.53 -2.14
C GLN A 819 18.76 -15.71 -1.24
N VAL A 820 18.16 -14.95 -0.32
CA VAL A 820 18.85 -14.07 0.64
C VAL A 820 18.76 -14.65 2.04
N LYS A 821 19.80 -14.45 2.84
CA LYS A 821 19.90 -14.88 4.25
C LYS A 821 20.07 -13.67 5.16
N PRO A 822 19.75 -13.81 6.46
CA PRO A 822 20.10 -12.79 7.45
C PRO A 822 21.60 -12.53 7.45
N TRP A 823 22.01 -11.28 7.71
CA TRP A 823 23.44 -10.89 7.73
C TRP A 823 24.08 -10.90 9.12
N VAL A 824 23.25 -10.98 10.17
CA VAL A 824 23.66 -11.03 11.57
C VAL A 824 23.95 -12.44 12.05
#